data_AF-A0A811M635-F1
#
_entry.id   AF-A0A811M635-F1
#
_cell.length_a   1.000
_cell.length_b   1.000
_cell.length_c   1.000
_cell.angle_alpha   90.00
_cell.angle_beta   90.00
_cell.angle_gamma   90.00
#
_symmetry.space_group_name_H-M   'P 1'
#
loop_
_entity.id
_entity.type
_entity.pdbx_description
1 polymer ?
#
loop_
_entity_poly.entity_id
_entity_poly.type
_entity_poly.pdbx_seq_one_letter_code
_entity_poly.pdbx_strand_id
1 'polypeptide(L)'
;MAAPESECGGSDGYRDLRGVRVELDPGAAGVGGGGGFAVSFWLYLSTSARPSSVILHQITAGDDNKLPFLALGEGNKLLLFPLMRLHREAPGPASSYPWTDTTNLSSTSQCPLEKWFHIGCEVTENVMRLHVDGFLTAEAPVCSLFDGPDHQDDANQISLVGSDGKLEGYIYNIEVSSVLGTIKEQYAKNPPFKLSIDHSCSDGIEEGDDGIWSIVGGKASCRRNFILEVVLTNAFGEPAKDKEVVASLVYADDGTVVAKSRDDSEPPLLITCEGLEYAAISRPLPIIHGRALFKLKISQLSSKCDNKLFRIQFSTLHMQRYPFLEAYSKPIRCISRSRTVRPLGPGKRASSATADEADLLNNGQGFVSSDKVNGREHSVCLHTPMFSKIEGGMVKVVEAHKMVSQNKNARKKVVSKEAQSVMGTDSSTSNYDSFDSGSSWSGSDGDDGIETFSDAVVFRYCLDSTYDRSKFLRGAAPTVNKDDLVKLADQVSLYSGCSHHRNQILMSKRLLREGADTWNMISKNNERALWSSAIPEIITKFTNIAHSVSRGLSEQDFEVLRGIAGCGEDTGRDEFDRLWYWLYPVAVSLSREKIKKLWDCTTPRWIEGLITIEEAENALRSSRELLKEPGTFVLRFPTT
;
A
#
# COMPACT_ATOMS: atom_id res chain seq x y z
N MET A 1 3.46 42.22 24.40
CA MET A 1 2.02 42.00 24.56
C MET A 1 1.69 40.71 23.85
N ALA A 2 1.53 39.63 24.62
CA ALA A 2 1.14 38.33 24.09
C ALA A 2 -0.36 38.33 23.85
N ALA A 3 -0.79 37.89 22.66
CA ALA A 3 -2.19 37.71 22.34
C ALA A 3 -2.75 36.51 23.14
N PRO A 4 -4.01 36.55 23.60
CA PRO A 4 -4.61 35.48 24.38
C PRO A 4 -4.85 34.26 23.49
N GLU A 5 -4.54 33.08 24.02
CA GLU A 5 -4.92 31.81 23.43
C GLU A 5 -6.46 31.72 23.37
N SER A 6 -6.96 31.49 22.16
CA SER A 6 -8.37 31.31 21.89
C SER A 6 -8.89 30.07 22.63
N GLU A 7 -9.75 30.28 23.62
CA GLU A 7 -10.77 29.32 23.97
C GLU A 7 -11.57 28.99 22.71
N CYS A 8 -11.63 27.71 22.35
CA CYS A 8 -12.64 27.21 21.43
C CYS A 8 -12.97 25.79 21.86
N GLY A 9 -14.18 25.63 22.39
CA GLY A 9 -14.80 24.32 22.57
C GLY A 9 -14.76 23.55 21.26
N GLY A 10 -14.23 22.34 21.33
CA GLY A 10 -14.08 21.43 20.20
C GLY A 10 -13.54 20.10 20.72
N SER A 11 -14.45 19.17 20.99
CA SER A 11 -14.12 17.75 20.85
C SER A 11 -13.59 17.51 19.44
N ASP A 12 -12.70 16.54 19.29
CA ASP A 12 -12.12 16.01 18.04
C ASP A 12 -10.75 16.56 17.61
N GLY A 13 -9.70 15.97 18.19
CA GLY A 13 -8.35 16.05 17.64
C GLY A 13 -7.33 15.22 18.41
N TYR A 14 -6.23 14.87 17.74
CA TYR A 14 -5.01 14.41 18.40
C TYR A 14 -4.45 15.54 19.26
N ARG A 15 -3.97 15.23 20.46
CA ARG A 15 -3.34 16.19 21.36
C ARG A 15 -2.08 15.59 21.97
N ASP A 16 -1.02 16.40 22.07
CA ASP A 16 0.13 16.07 22.92
C ASP A 16 -0.38 15.90 24.34
N LEU A 17 0.08 14.85 25.04
CA LEU A 17 -0.31 14.56 26.41
C LEU A 17 -0.14 15.79 27.31
N ARG A 18 0.91 16.60 27.11
CA ARG A 18 1.19 17.82 27.89
C ARG A 18 0.13 18.91 27.72
N GLY A 19 -0.54 18.94 26.57
CA GLY A 19 -1.58 19.92 26.23
C GLY A 19 -2.97 19.52 26.69
N VAL A 20 -3.11 18.39 27.40
CA VAL A 20 -4.41 17.89 27.84
C VAL A 20 -4.86 18.66 29.09
N ARG A 21 -6.08 19.19 29.03
CA ARG A 21 -6.84 19.70 30.17
C ARG A 21 -8.29 19.32 29.98
N VAL A 22 -8.88 18.70 31.00
CA VAL A 22 -10.28 18.27 31.02
C VAL A 22 -10.89 18.67 32.34
N GLU A 23 -12.02 19.34 32.30
CA GLU A 23 -12.75 19.71 33.51
C GLU A 23 -13.77 18.62 33.86
N LEU A 24 -13.74 18.21 35.12
CA LEU A 24 -14.70 17.28 35.71
C LEU A 24 -15.68 18.12 36.53
N ASP A 25 -16.97 17.86 36.33
CA ASP A 25 -18.04 18.37 37.18
C ASP A 25 -18.63 17.20 37.97
N PRO A 26 -18.16 16.94 39.20
CA PRO A 26 -18.72 15.89 40.05
C PRO A 26 -20.15 16.20 40.51
N GLY A 27 -20.59 17.47 40.45
CA GLY A 27 -21.88 17.93 40.99
C GLY A 27 -23.06 17.84 40.02
N ALA A 28 -22.80 17.81 38.70
CA ALA A 28 -23.85 17.69 37.69
C ALA A 28 -24.55 16.31 37.63
N ALA A 29 -24.02 15.29 38.31
CA ALA A 29 -24.53 13.91 38.29
C ALA A 29 -25.72 13.66 39.25
N GLY A 30 -26.34 14.71 39.79
CA GLY A 30 -27.37 14.62 40.84
C GLY A 30 -28.82 14.40 40.41
N VAL A 31 -29.15 14.40 39.10
CA VAL A 31 -30.54 14.30 38.64
C VAL A 31 -30.82 12.96 37.96
N GLY A 32 -30.77 11.88 38.74
CA GLY A 32 -31.32 10.57 38.35
C GLY A 32 -30.33 9.40 38.38
N GLY A 33 -30.08 8.86 39.59
CA GLY A 33 -29.54 7.51 39.79
C GLY A 33 -28.02 7.35 39.67
N GLY A 34 -27.31 7.50 40.79
CA GLY A 34 -25.90 7.12 40.97
C GLY A 34 -24.90 8.14 40.43
N GLY A 35 -24.50 9.09 41.27
CA GLY A 35 -23.53 10.13 40.92
C GLY A 35 -22.18 9.55 40.50
N GLY A 36 -21.77 9.81 39.26
CA GLY A 36 -20.50 9.37 38.72
C GLY A 36 -20.25 9.89 37.31
N PHE A 37 -19.02 9.71 36.85
CA PHE A 37 -18.62 10.04 35.48
C PHE A 37 -17.72 8.95 34.90
N ALA A 38 -17.69 8.89 33.57
CA ALA A 38 -16.73 8.12 32.81
C ALA A 38 -15.84 9.07 32.01
N VAL A 39 -14.52 8.90 32.13
CA VAL A 39 -13.54 9.54 31.23
C VAL A 39 -13.06 8.48 30.26
N SER A 40 -13.26 8.70 28.97
CA SER A 40 -12.82 7.76 27.93
C SER A 40 -11.99 8.46 26.86
N PHE A 41 -10.88 7.84 26.45
CA PHE A 41 -10.01 8.37 25.42
C PHE A 41 -9.09 7.30 24.84
N TRP A 42 -8.58 7.55 23.64
CA TRP A 42 -7.48 6.79 23.07
C TRP A 42 -6.13 7.32 23.55
N LEU A 43 -5.26 6.43 24.02
CA LEU A 43 -3.91 6.77 24.48
C LEU A 43 -2.85 6.12 23.58
N TYR A 44 -1.81 6.89 23.27
CA TYR A 44 -0.55 6.41 22.70
C TYR A 44 0.59 6.84 23.60
N LEU A 45 1.48 5.91 23.95
CA LEU A 45 2.69 6.19 24.75
C LEU A 45 3.93 5.76 23.97
N SER A 46 4.96 6.61 23.95
CA SER A 46 6.24 6.26 23.33
C SER A 46 7.04 5.29 24.19
N THR A 47 8.06 4.66 23.63
CA THR A 47 8.99 3.76 24.36
C THR A 47 9.80 4.46 25.46
N SER A 48 9.79 5.80 25.48
CA SER A 48 10.35 6.58 26.59
C SER A 48 9.53 6.49 27.88
N ALA A 49 8.29 6.00 27.81
CA ALA A 49 7.42 5.79 28.95
C ALA A 49 8.06 4.80 29.94
N ARG A 50 8.23 5.23 31.19
CA ARG A 50 8.81 4.43 32.27
C ARG A 50 7.76 4.19 33.37
N PRO A 51 7.90 3.09 34.12
CA PRO A 51 7.28 2.99 35.43
C PRO A 51 7.60 4.25 36.24
N SER A 52 6.63 4.80 36.97
CA SER A 52 6.63 6.10 37.68
C SER A 52 6.05 7.31 36.94
N SER A 53 5.79 7.22 35.64
CA SER A 53 5.22 8.35 34.89
C SER A 53 3.73 8.52 35.16
N VAL A 54 3.31 9.72 35.57
CA VAL A 54 1.90 10.11 35.63
C VAL A 54 1.44 10.53 34.23
N ILE A 55 0.34 9.93 33.77
CA ILE A 55 -0.30 10.20 32.48
C ILE A 55 -1.22 11.40 32.62
N LEU A 56 -2.14 11.34 33.59
CA LEU A 56 -3.04 12.43 33.94
C LEU A 56 -2.89 12.76 35.41
N HIS A 57 -2.69 14.03 35.69
CA HIS A 57 -2.77 14.59 37.03
C HIS A 57 -4.18 15.13 37.27
N GLN A 58 -4.64 15.08 38.50
CA GLN A 58 -5.82 15.79 38.97
C GLN A 58 -5.35 17.02 39.75
N ILE A 59 -5.94 18.18 39.44
CA ILE A 59 -5.70 19.47 40.09
C ILE A 59 -7.02 20.09 40.49
N THR A 60 -6.97 21.06 41.40
CA THR A 60 -8.15 21.82 41.81
C THR A 60 -7.95 23.30 41.53
N ALA A 61 -9.03 24.03 41.24
CA ALA A 61 -8.98 25.47 41.07
C ALA A 61 -8.32 26.14 42.30
N GLY A 62 -7.20 26.83 42.09
CA GLY A 62 -6.46 27.55 43.13
C GLY A 62 -5.34 26.77 43.84
N ASP A 63 -5.10 25.49 43.50
CA ASP A 63 -3.98 24.70 44.04
C ASP A 63 -3.08 24.18 42.90
N ASP A 64 -1.78 24.47 43.00
CA ASP A 64 -0.75 24.00 42.04
C ASP A 64 -0.36 22.53 42.27
N ASN A 65 -0.91 21.90 43.31
CA ASN A 65 -0.58 20.53 43.67
C ASN A 65 -1.16 19.51 42.69
N LYS A 66 -0.27 18.85 41.94
CA LYS A 66 -0.62 17.86 40.91
C LYS A 66 -0.60 16.44 41.48
N LEU A 67 -1.77 15.88 41.76
CA LEU A 67 -1.87 14.50 42.25
C LEU A 67 -2.11 13.52 41.10
N PRO A 68 -1.65 12.26 41.17
CA PRO A 68 -1.87 11.31 40.10
C PRO A 68 -3.36 10.96 40.00
N PHE A 69 -3.90 10.94 38.78
CA PHE A 69 -5.21 10.36 38.46
C PHE A 69 -5.04 9.05 37.68
N LEU A 70 -4.19 9.08 36.65
CA LEU A 70 -3.83 7.91 35.86
C LEU A 70 -2.31 7.87 35.69
N ALA A 71 -1.67 6.73 35.96
CA ALA A 71 -0.22 6.60 35.88
C ALA A 71 0.26 5.22 35.41
N LEU A 72 1.56 5.12 35.13
CA LEU A 72 2.26 3.86 34.84
C LEU A 72 2.95 3.33 36.10
N GLY A 73 2.48 2.18 36.55
CA GLY A 73 3.07 1.41 37.64
C GLY A 73 4.16 0.45 37.19
N GLU A 74 4.54 -0.44 38.09
CA GLU A 74 5.49 -1.52 37.82
C GLU A 74 5.01 -2.40 36.65
N GLY A 75 5.95 -2.81 35.80
CA GLY A 75 5.63 -3.61 34.60
C GLY A 75 4.82 -2.85 33.55
N ASN A 76 4.81 -1.51 33.58
CA ASN A 76 3.97 -0.64 32.73
C ASN A 76 2.47 -0.96 32.85
N LYS A 77 2.00 -1.37 34.03
CA LYS A 77 0.56 -1.51 34.29
C LYS A 77 -0.06 -0.13 34.50
N LEU A 78 -1.30 0.05 34.05
CA LEU A 78 -2.05 1.28 34.30
C LEU A 78 -2.53 1.28 35.75
N LEU A 79 -2.31 2.41 36.42
CA LEU A 79 -2.79 2.66 37.77
C LEU A 79 -3.79 3.80 37.74
N LEU A 80 -5.02 3.53 38.17
CA LEU A 80 -6.08 4.52 38.35
C LEU A 80 -6.19 4.88 39.83
N PHE A 81 -6.13 6.17 40.16
CA PHE A 81 -6.14 6.68 41.53
C PHE A 81 -7.50 7.25 41.90
N PRO A 82 -7.94 7.10 43.17
CA PRO A 82 -9.17 7.70 43.65
C PRO A 82 -9.19 9.21 43.45
N LEU A 83 -10.38 9.73 43.13
CA LEU A 83 -10.56 11.14 42.80
C LEU A 83 -10.51 12.00 44.06
N MET A 84 -9.68 13.03 44.03
CA MET A 84 -9.58 14.05 45.07
C MET A 84 -10.96 14.64 45.36
N ARG A 85 -11.22 14.95 46.64
CA ARG A 85 -12.48 15.56 47.11
C ARG A 85 -13.73 14.70 46.93
N LEU A 86 -13.65 13.55 46.26
CA LEU A 86 -14.73 12.58 46.14
C LEU A 86 -14.49 11.34 47.01
N HIS A 87 -13.25 10.82 47.06
CA HIS A 87 -12.93 9.59 47.80
C HIS A 87 -12.01 9.86 49.00
N ARG A 88 -12.22 9.12 50.10
CA ARG A 88 -11.33 9.13 51.28
C ARG A 88 -9.94 8.61 50.95
N GLU A 89 -9.86 7.70 50.00
CA GLU A 89 -8.64 7.02 49.57
C GLU A 89 -7.84 7.82 48.53
N ALA A 90 -8.23 9.06 48.23
CA ALA A 90 -7.54 9.90 47.26
C ALA A 90 -6.05 10.12 47.64
N PRO A 91 -5.15 10.17 46.65
CA PRO A 91 -3.74 10.44 46.89
C PRO A 91 -3.56 11.77 47.63
N GLY A 92 -2.60 11.84 48.55
CA GLY A 92 -2.19 13.06 49.22
C GLY A 92 -0.96 13.71 48.56
N PRO A 93 -0.60 14.96 48.90
CA PRO A 93 0.60 15.65 48.37
C PRO A 93 1.92 14.87 48.53
N ALA A 94 1.99 13.98 49.53
CA ALA A 94 3.15 13.15 49.79
C ALA A 94 3.21 11.86 48.93
N SER A 95 2.21 11.58 48.08
CA SER A 95 2.17 10.36 47.28
C SER A 95 3.14 10.43 46.10
N SER A 96 4.30 9.80 46.24
CA SER A 96 5.26 9.62 45.14
C SER A 96 5.40 8.16 44.76
N TYR A 97 5.82 7.89 43.52
CA TYR A 97 6.21 6.55 43.11
C TYR A 97 7.26 5.99 44.09
N PRO A 98 7.15 4.72 44.55
CA PRO A 98 6.41 3.60 43.98
C PRO A 98 4.91 3.47 44.33
N TRP A 99 4.28 4.47 44.98
CA TRP A 99 2.86 4.47 45.34
C TRP A 99 2.39 3.22 46.12
N THR A 100 3.31 2.56 46.83
CA THR A 100 3.04 1.34 47.61
C THR A 100 2.03 1.57 48.73
N ASP A 101 1.99 2.81 49.24
CA ASP A 101 1.12 3.21 50.37
C ASP A 101 -0.10 4.02 49.91
N THR A 102 -0.35 4.09 48.59
CA THR A 102 -1.46 4.86 48.01
C THR A 102 -2.47 3.90 47.41
N THR A 103 -3.75 4.02 47.77
CA THR A 103 -4.82 3.23 47.16
C THR A 103 -4.86 3.51 45.66
N ASN A 104 -4.72 2.46 44.86
CA ASN A 104 -4.78 2.54 43.41
C ASN A 104 -5.33 1.25 42.83
N LEU A 105 -5.92 1.38 41.64
CA LEU A 105 -6.47 0.28 40.88
C LEU A 105 -5.51 -0.06 39.73
N SER A 106 -4.97 -1.28 39.74
CA SER A 106 -3.97 -1.72 38.77
C SER A 106 -4.58 -2.59 37.67
N SER A 107 -4.25 -2.31 36.40
CA SER A 107 -4.64 -3.16 35.27
C SER A 107 -4.02 -4.56 35.38
N THR A 108 -4.75 -5.56 34.91
CA THR A 108 -4.26 -6.95 34.84
C THR A 108 -3.18 -7.13 33.77
N SER A 109 -3.31 -6.44 32.64
CA SER A 109 -2.37 -6.47 31.52
C SER A 109 -1.38 -5.29 31.55
N GLN A 110 -0.24 -5.51 30.91
CA GLN A 110 0.73 -4.47 30.62
C GLN A 110 0.16 -3.49 29.57
N CYS A 111 0.38 -2.19 29.79
CA CYS A 111 0.06 -1.15 28.85
C CYS A 111 0.82 -1.35 27.53
N PRO A 112 0.14 -1.34 26.37
CA PRO A 112 0.83 -1.43 25.09
C PRO A 112 1.54 -0.11 24.80
N LEU A 113 2.83 -0.17 24.51
CA LEU A 113 3.64 0.97 24.04
C LEU A 113 3.65 0.99 22.51
N GLU A 114 3.82 2.18 21.93
CA GLU A 114 3.85 2.44 20.48
C GLU A 114 2.61 1.94 19.71
N LYS A 115 1.50 1.77 20.42
CA LYS A 115 0.20 1.37 19.91
C LYS A 115 -0.89 2.22 20.54
N TRP A 116 -1.96 2.43 19.78
CA TRP A 116 -3.18 3.02 20.29
C TRP A 116 -3.97 1.97 21.06
N PHE A 117 -4.51 2.37 22.20
CA PHE A 117 -5.45 1.59 22.97
C PHE A 117 -6.43 2.53 23.66
N HIS A 118 -7.64 2.05 23.90
CA HIS A 118 -8.69 2.85 24.50
C HIS A 118 -8.69 2.67 26.02
N ILE A 119 -8.74 3.79 26.74
CA ILE A 119 -8.87 3.82 28.20
C ILE A 119 -10.26 4.32 28.54
N GLY A 120 -10.92 3.64 29.47
CA GLY A 120 -12.12 4.13 30.12
C GLY A 120 -11.96 4.08 31.63
N CYS A 121 -12.14 5.20 32.30
CA CYS A 121 -12.13 5.31 33.76
C CYS A 121 -13.55 5.64 34.21
N GLU A 122 -14.25 4.69 34.85
CA GLU A 122 -15.51 4.99 35.53
C GLU A 122 -15.23 5.31 36.99
N VAL A 123 -15.75 6.44 37.44
CA VAL A 123 -15.58 6.93 38.80
C VAL A 123 -16.97 7.29 39.35
N THR A 124 -17.37 6.57 40.40
CA THR A 124 -18.59 6.82 41.17
C THR A 124 -18.19 7.01 42.63
N GLU A 125 -19.12 7.48 43.47
CA GLU A 125 -18.88 7.64 44.92
C GLU A 125 -18.35 6.38 45.63
N ASN A 126 -18.70 5.19 45.13
CA ASN A 126 -18.46 3.93 45.83
C ASN A 126 -17.61 2.92 45.04
N VAL A 127 -17.43 3.14 43.75
CA VAL A 127 -16.76 2.19 42.85
C VAL A 127 -15.93 2.94 41.81
N MET A 128 -14.74 2.43 41.55
CA MET A 128 -13.89 2.80 40.42
C MET A 128 -13.65 1.62 39.50
N ARG A 129 -13.73 1.86 38.19
CA ARG A 129 -13.44 0.85 37.17
C ARG A 129 -12.45 1.36 36.15
N LEU A 130 -11.54 0.46 35.74
CA LEU A 130 -10.60 0.70 34.66
C LEU A 130 -10.89 -0.26 33.51
N HIS A 131 -11.18 0.32 32.35
CA HIS A 131 -11.41 -0.36 31.10
C HIS A 131 -10.24 -0.13 30.15
N VAL A 132 -9.81 -1.21 29.49
CA VAL A 132 -8.83 -1.19 28.39
C VAL A 132 -9.48 -1.85 27.17
N ASP A 133 -9.52 -1.14 26.05
CA ASP A 133 -10.14 -1.61 24.80
C ASP A 133 -11.60 -2.09 24.99
N GLY A 134 -12.35 -1.40 25.86
CA GLY A 134 -13.73 -1.72 26.21
C GLY A 134 -13.89 -2.88 27.21
N PHE A 135 -12.81 -3.60 27.54
CA PHE A 135 -12.82 -4.68 28.53
C PHE A 135 -12.58 -4.13 29.93
N LEU A 136 -13.40 -4.55 30.90
CA LEU A 136 -13.17 -4.26 32.32
C LEU A 136 -11.91 -5.00 32.78
N THR A 137 -10.85 -4.27 33.11
CA THR A 137 -9.55 -4.85 33.50
C THR A 137 -9.32 -4.83 35.00
N ALA A 138 -9.96 -3.91 35.71
CA ALA A 138 -9.84 -3.78 37.15
C ALA A 138 -11.07 -3.03 37.71
N GLU A 139 -11.49 -3.41 38.91
CA GLU A 139 -12.55 -2.75 39.69
C GLU A 139 -12.12 -2.70 41.17
N ALA A 140 -12.38 -1.58 41.86
CA ALA A 140 -12.19 -1.48 43.30
C ALA A 140 -13.33 -0.68 43.96
N PRO A 141 -13.76 -1.08 45.17
CA PRO A 141 -14.62 -0.26 46.01
C PRO A 141 -13.81 0.91 46.59
N VAL A 142 -14.47 2.05 46.75
CA VAL A 142 -13.95 3.28 47.38
C VAL A 142 -14.98 3.86 48.32
N CYS A 143 -14.56 4.69 49.27
CA CYS A 143 -15.48 5.34 50.20
C CYS A 143 -15.64 6.82 49.87
N SER A 144 -16.89 7.26 49.72
CA SER A 144 -17.23 8.66 49.57
C SER A 144 -16.66 9.50 50.72
N LEU A 145 -16.20 10.71 50.38
CA LEU A 145 -15.74 11.71 51.33
C LEU A 145 -16.93 12.33 52.10
N PHE A 146 -18.13 12.32 51.52
CA PHE A 146 -19.34 12.95 52.08
C PHE A 146 -20.26 11.93 52.76
N ASP A 147 -20.45 12.07 54.08
CA ASP A 147 -21.31 11.22 54.91
C ASP A 147 -22.60 11.95 55.39
N GLY A 148 -22.99 13.09 54.82
CA GLY A 148 -24.16 13.85 55.30
C GLY A 148 -24.86 14.73 54.25
N PRO A 149 -26.17 15.02 54.44
CA PRO A 149 -26.89 15.97 53.59
C PRO A 149 -26.51 17.40 54.00
N ASP A 150 -26.45 18.28 53.01
CA ASP A 150 -26.14 19.71 53.11
C ASP A 150 -24.66 20.09 53.27
N HIS A 151 -24.03 20.40 52.14
CA HIS A 151 -23.43 21.71 51.88
C HIS A 151 -23.24 21.86 50.36
N GLN A 152 -24.22 22.49 49.69
CA GLN A 152 -23.97 23.25 48.48
C GLN A 152 -23.14 24.46 48.88
N ASP A 153 -21.83 24.42 48.70
CA ASP A 153 -21.05 25.59 48.26
C ASP A 153 -19.61 25.17 48.00
N ASP A 154 -19.09 25.62 46.86
CA ASP A 154 -17.77 25.37 46.30
C ASP A 154 -17.49 23.93 45.87
N ALA A 155 -18.28 23.43 44.91
CA ALA A 155 -17.85 22.34 44.03
C ALA A 155 -16.64 22.82 43.22
N ASN A 156 -15.48 22.82 43.86
CA ASN A 156 -14.24 23.17 43.21
C ASN A 156 -14.00 22.18 42.07
N GLN A 157 -14.14 22.70 40.87
CA GLN A 157 -13.93 21.98 39.63
C GLN A 157 -12.58 21.27 39.67
N ILE A 158 -12.61 19.95 39.48
CA ILE A 158 -11.39 19.15 39.37
C ILE A 158 -11.01 19.19 37.89
N SER A 159 -9.76 19.51 37.59
CA SER A 159 -9.26 19.38 36.23
C SER A 159 -8.28 18.22 36.14
N LEU A 160 -8.43 17.39 35.11
CA LEU A 160 -7.41 16.45 34.70
C LEU A 160 -6.44 17.15 33.75
N VAL A 161 -5.16 17.16 34.07
CA VAL A 161 -4.12 17.77 33.26
C VAL A 161 -3.06 16.75 32.85
N GLY A 162 -2.53 16.97 31.65
CA GLY A 162 -1.45 16.20 31.06
C GLY A 162 -0.17 16.12 31.90
N SER A 163 0.63 15.09 31.62
CA SER A 163 1.99 14.96 32.14
C SER A 163 2.85 16.21 31.87
N ASP A 164 3.77 16.54 32.77
CA ASP A 164 4.57 17.77 32.77
C ASP A 164 5.92 17.67 32.01
N GLY A 165 6.11 16.63 31.19
CA GLY A 165 7.20 16.55 30.20
C GLY A 165 8.14 15.36 30.33
N LYS A 166 7.96 14.49 31.33
CA LYS A 166 8.73 13.23 31.44
C LYS A 166 8.16 12.10 30.58
N LEU A 167 6.90 12.20 30.19
CA LEU A 167 6.17 11.20 29.43
C LEU A 167 5.81 11.76 28.06
N GLU A 168 6.37 11.16 27.02
CA GLU A 168 5.96 11.45 25.65
C GLU A 168 4.77 10.55 25.28
N GLY A 169 3.63 11.18 25.02
CA GLY A 169 2.40 10.50 24.68
C GLY A 169 1.41 11.41 24.00
N TYR A 170 0.36 10.82 23.46
CA TYR A 170 -0.69 11.51 22.73
C TYR A 170 -2.06 10.96 23.12
N ILE A 171 -3.05 11.84 23.18
CA ILE A 171 -4.45 11.50 23.47
C ILE A 171 -5.30 11.84 22.25
N TYR A 172 -6.29 11.00 21.96
CA TYR A 172 -7.31 11.25 20.94
C TYR A 172 -8.72 11.02 21.49
N ASN A 173 -9.65 11.90 21.12
CA ASN A 173 -11.06 11.89 21.52
C ASN A 173 -11.31 11.68 23.03
N ILE A 174 -10.86 12.65 23.84
CA ILE A 174 -11.17 12.63 25.27
C ILE A 174 -12.60 13.10 25.53
N GLU A 175 -13.43 12.19 26.02
CA GLU A 175 -14.83 12.39 26.34
C GLU A 175 -15.05 12.22 27.84
N VAL A 176 -15.86 13.11 28.43
CA VAL A 176 -16.39 12.97 29.79
C VAL A 176 -17.88 12.74 29.67
N SER A 177 -18.37 11.59 30.18
CA SER A 177 -19.77 11.21 30.16
C SER A 177 -20.30 11.08 31.58
N SER A 178 -21.51 11.58 31.84
CA SER A 178 -22.26 11.28 33.05
C SER A 178 -23.04 9.96 32.96
N VAL A 179 -23.11 9.36 31.77
CA VAL A 179 -23.74 8.06 31.53
C VAL A 179 -22.70 6.96 31.69
N LEU A 180 -22.84 6.14 32.73
CA LEU A 180 -21.96 5.01 33.03
C LEU A 180 -22.31 3.79 32.17
N GLY A 181 -21.35 2.90 31.93
CA GLY A 181 -21.56 1.67 31.16
C GLY A 181 -21.49 1.81 29.63
N THR A 182 -21.33 3.02 29.08
CA THR A 182 -21.21 3.28 27.64
C THR A 182 -19.81 3.08 27.08
N ILE A 183 -18.81 2.77 27.91
CA ILE A 183 -17.39 2.67 27.50
C ILE A 183 -17.19 1.65 26.38
N LYS A 184 -17.93 0.54 26.39
CA LYS A 184 -17.86 -0.47 25.32
C LYS A 184 -18.30 0.08 23.97
N GLU A 185 -19.29 0.96 23.96
CA GLU A 185 -19.81 1.59 22.75
C GLU A 185 -18.87 2.71 22.27
N GLN A 186 -18.28 3.46 23.19
CA GLN A 186 -17.31 4.52 22.90
C GLN A 186 -15.99 3.97 22.34
N TYR A 187 -15.54 2.81 22.80
CA TYR A 187 -14.36 2.13 22.27
C TYR A 187 -14.42 1.93 20.74
N ALA A 188 -15.58 1.54 20.20
CA ALA A 188 -15.73 1.33 18.77
C ALA A 188 -15.84 2.65 17.97
N LYS A 189 -16.05 3.77 18.66
CA LYS A 189 -16.33 5.07 18.06
C LYS A 189 -15.02 5.81 17.79
N ASN A 190 -14.77 6.10 16.52
CA ASN A 190 -13.65 6.92 16.05
C ASN A 190 -12.25 6.41 16.47
N PRO A 191 -11.82 5.20 16.06
CA PRO A 191 -10.46 4.73 16.32
C PRO A 191 -9.40 5.64 15.66
N PRO A 192 -8.29 5.96 16.34
CA PRO A 192 -7.19 6.74 15.79
C PRO A 192 -6.49 5.97 14.67
N PHE A 193 -5.81 6.71 13.80
CA PHE A 193 -5.15 6.18 12.62
C PHE A 193 -3.62 6.14 12.79
N LYS A 194 -2.99 5.16 12.13
CA LYS A 194 -1.54 5.01 12.06
C LYS A 194 -1.09 4.85 10.61
N LEU A 195 -0.12 5.67 10.20
CA LEU A 195 0.57 5.55 8.92
C LEU A 195 1.74 4.58 9.06
N SER A 196 1.92 3.68 8.09
CA SER A 196 3.03 2.72 8.06
C SER A 196 3.43 2.37 6.63
N ILE A 197 4.64 1.84 6.44
CA ILE A 197 5.12 1.33 5.15
C ILE A 197 4.89 -0.18 5.12
N ASP A 198 4.26 -0.68 4.07
CA ASP A 198 4.16 -2.11 3.80
C ASP A 198 5.47 -2.59 3.14
N HIS A 199 6.30 -3.26 3.94
CA HIS A 199 7.58 -3.78 3.49
C HIS A 199 7.46 -5.04 2.62
N SER A 200 6.26 -5.60 2.44
CA SER A 200 6.04 -6.75 1.56
C SER A 200 6.04 -6.38 0.06
N CYS A 201 5.84 -5.09 -0.26
CA CYS A 201 5.70 -4.59 -1.63
C CYS A 201 6.85 -3.63 -2.06
N SER A 202 8.09 -3.90 -1.64
CA SER A 202 9.25 -3.12 -2.09
C SER A 202 9.80 -3.64 -3.42
N ASP A 203 9.53 -2.94 -4.52
CA ASP A 203 10.14 -3.20 -5.84
C ASP A 203 11.24 -2.18 -6.14
N GLY A 204 12.35 -2.65 -6.74
CA GLY A 204 13.50 -1.80 -7.10
C GLY A 204 14.43 -1.40 -5.95
N ILE A 205 14.33 -2.06 -4.79
CA ILE A 205 15.15 -1.83 -3.60
C ILE A 205 15.93 -3.11 -3.24
N GLU A 206 17.25 -3.00 -3.07
CA GLU A 206 18.10 -4.08 -2.56
C GLU A 206 18.51 -3.76 -1.12
N GLU A 207 18.31 -4.71 -0.19
CA GLU A 207 18.74 -4.59 1.20
C GLU A 207 20.13 -5.21 1.37
N GLY A 208 21.08 -4.43 1.89
CA GLY A 208 22.41 -4.92 2.23
C GLY A 208 22.43 -5.72 3.54
N ASP A 209 23.52 -6.45 3.80
CA ASP A 209 23.72 -7.23 5.03
C ASP A 209 23.72 -6.35 6.31
N ASP A 210 23.88 -5.04 6.15
CA ASP A 210 23.80 -4.02 7.20
C ASP A 210 22.38 -3.47 7.44
N GLY A 211 21.36 -4.01 6.75
CA GLY A 211 19.97 -3.55 6.82
C GLY A 211 19.71 -2.21 6.14
N ILE A 212 20.71 -1.68 5.40
CA ILE A 212 20.61 -0.42 4.67
C ILE A 212 20.10 -0.69 3.25
N TRP A 213 19.11 0.09 2.84
CA TRP A 213 18.55 0.02 1.50
C TRP A 213 19.48 0.66 0.47
N SER A 214 19.56 0.03 -0.69
CA SER A 214 20.26 0.51 -1.86
C SER A 214 19.34 0.48 -3.07
N ILE A 215 19.26 1.59 -3.78
CA ILE A 215 18.48 1.70 -5.01
C ILE A 215 19.47 1.54 -6.16
N VAL A 216 19.47 0.36 -6.78
CA VAL A 216 20.49 0.01 -7.79
C VAL A 216 20.16 0.67 -9.13
N GLY A 217 20.89 1.75 -9.42
CA GLY A 217 20.93 2.45 -10.70
C GLY A 217 22.37 2.90 -11.00
N GLY A 218 22.95 2.39 -12.08
CA GLY A 218 24.33 2.70 -12.47
C GLY A 218 24.49 4.11 -13.04
N LYS A 219 25.34 4.95 -12.44
CA LYS A 219 25.58 6.37 -12.79
C LYS A 219 24.32 7.25 -12.72
N ALA A 220 24.54 8.55 -12.51
CA ALA A 220 23.48 9.57 -12.36
C ALA A 220 22.45 9.62 -13.52
N SER A 221 22.78 9.05 -14.68
CA SER A 221 21.93 8.95 -15.86
C SER A 221 20.96 7.76 -15.88
N CYS A 222 21.11 6.76 -14.99
CA CYS A 222 20.25 5.57 -14.95
C CYS A 222 19.48 5.47 -13.62
N ARG A 223 18.78 6.55 -13.27
CA ARG A 223 17.92 6.60 -12.08
C ARG A 223 16.80 5.58 -12.22
N ARG A 224 16.70 4.67 -11.26
CA ARG A 224 15.68 3.61 -11.25
C ARG A 224 14.47 4.06 -10.44
N ASN A 225 13.29 3.73 -10.94
CA ASN A 225 12.08 3.84 -10.15
C ASN A 225 12.07 2.73 -9.11
N PHE A 226 11.62 3.04 -7.91
CA PHE A 226 11.31 2.07 -6.87
C PHE A 226 9.91 2.32 -6.36
N ILE A 227 9.30 1.29 -5.77
CA ILE A 227 7.92 1.34 -5.32
C ILE A 227 7.90 1.13 -3.81
N LEU A 228 7.15 1.98 -3.12
CA LEU A 228 6.81 1.81 -1.72
C LEU A 228 5.31 1.91 -1.56
N GLU A 229 4.74 0.97 -0.83
CA GLU A 229 3.33 1.00 -0.47
C GLU A 229 3.19 1.52 0.96
N VAL A 230 2.25 2.44 1.15
CA VAL A 230 1.93 3.05 2.44
C VAL A 230 0.53 2.61 2.83
N VAL A 231 0.38 2.21 4.09
CA VAL A 231 -0.88 1.74 4.65
C VAL A 231 -1.30 2.65 5.79
N LEU A 232 -2.56 3.08 5.76
CA LEU A 232 -3.22 3.78 6.84
C LEU A 232 -4.26 2.86 7.45
N THR A 233 -4.01 2.43 8.68
CA THR A 233 -4.92 1.60 9.46
C THR A 233 -5.48 2.37 10.64
N ASN A 234 -6.69 2.02 11.06
CA ASN A 234 -7.20 2.46 12.36
C ASN A 234 -6.60 1.62 13.50
N ALA A 235 -6.94 1.93 14.75
CA ALA A 235 -6.48 1.19 15.93
C ALA A 235 -6.86 -0.30 15.92
N PHE A 236 -7.86 -0.71 15.13
CA PHE A 236 -8.27 -2.11 14.95
C PHE A 236 -7.50 -2.83 13.83
N GLY A 237 -6.59 -2.13 13.13
CA GLY A 237 -5.88 -2.67 11.97
C GLY A 237 -6.71 -2.63 10.68
N GLU A 238 -7.89 -2.02 10.70
CA GLU A 238 -8.76 -1.92 9.53
C GLU A 238 -8.31 -0.76 8.63
N PRO A 239 -8.46 -0.91 7.29
CA PRO A 239 -8.07 0.13 6.35
C PRO A 239 -8.93 1.38 6.50
N ALA A 240 -8.28 2.54 6.63
CA ALA A 240 -8.95 3.84 6.69
C ALA A 240 -9.26 4.39 5.29
N LYS A 241 -10.32 5.18 5.16
CA LYS A 241 -10.69 5.88 3.91
C LYS A 241 -10.26 7.35 3.95
N ASP A 242 -10.05 7.92 2.77
CA ASP A 242 -10.06 9.37 2.50
C ASP A 242 -9.03 10.21 3.26
N LYS A 243 -7.73 9.98 2.98
CA LYS A 243 -6.64 10.92 3.32
C LYS A 243 -5.61 11.01 2.21
N GLU A 244 -4.93 12.15 2.13
CA GLU A 244 -3.81 12.37 1.23
C GLU A 244 -2.47 12.22 1.97
N VAL A 245 -1.52 11.54 1.32
CA VAL A 245 -0.16 11.32 1.82
C VAL A 245 0.84 11.93 0.85
N VAL A 246 1.85 12.60 1.39
CA VAL A 246 3.00 13.12 0.64
C VAL A 246 4.28 12.41 1.08
N ALA A 247 5.24 12.35 0.17
CA ALA A 247 6.56 11.78 0.42
C ALA A 247 7.63 12.88 0.33
N SER A 248 8.63 12.81 1.20
CA SER A 248 9.81 13.69 1.20
C SER A 248 11.08 12.90 1.50
N LEU A 249 12.23 13.44 1.08
CA LEU A 249 13.55 12.88 1.40
C LEU A 249 14.13 13.63 2.59
N VAL A 250 14.52 12.91 3.63
CA VAL A 250 15.14 13.45 4.84
C VAL A 250 16.51 12.81 5.10
N TYR A 251 17.39 13.50 5.79
CA TYR A 251 18.62 12.89 6.30
C TYR A 251 18.31 11.95 7.47
N ALA A 252 19.01 10.82 7.53
CA ALA A 252 18.73 9.77 8.50
C ALA A 252 19.25 10.07 9.93
N ASP A 253 20.18 11.01 10.07
CA ASP A 253 20.80 11.42 11.34
C ASP A 253 19.97 12.47 12.09
N ASP A 254 19.51 13.51 11.39
CA ASP A 254 18.81 14.65 12.00
C ASP A 254 17.34 14.81 11.56
N GLY A 255 16.87 14.01 10.59
CA GLY A 255 15.51 14.08 10.08
C GLY A 255 15.20 15.36 9.28
N THR A 256 16.20 16.18 8.97
CA THR A 256 15.99 17.42 8.22
C THR A 256 15.71 17.11 6.74
N VAL A 257 14.79 17.88 6.15
CA VAL A 257 14.39 17.70 4.76
C VAL A 257 15.56 18.07 3.85
N VAL A 258 15.89 17.17 2.91
CA VAL A 258 16.93 17.40 1.92
C VAL A 258 16.50 18.54 1.01
N ALA A 259 17.27 19.62 0.98
CA ALA A 259 16.96 20.79 0.16
C ALA A 259 17.38 20.59 -1.31
N LYS A 260 16.74 21.32 -2.23
CA LYS A 260 17.25 21.48 -3.59
C LYS A 260 18.62 22.16 -3.55
N SER A 261 19.62 21.60 -4.23
CA SER A 261 20.91 22.25 -4.37
C SER A 261 20.76 23.49 -5.28
N ARG A 262 21.58 24.53 -5.09
CA ARG A 262 21.51 25.74 -5.94
C ARG A 262 21.83 25.48 -7.42
N ASP A 263 22.52 24.38 -7.71
CA ASP A 263 22.98 24.03 -9.06
C ASP A 263 22.09 22.98 -9.76
N ASP A 264 21.18 22.29 -9.04
CA ASP A 264 20.28 21.30 -9.62
C ASP A 264 18.87 21.87 -9.83
N SER A 265 18.35 21.78 -11.06
CA SER A 265 16.98 22.18 -11.38
C SER A 265 15.90 21.22 -10.85
N GLU A 266 16.30 20.07 -10.32
CA GLU A 266 15.42 18.93 -10.04
C GLU A 266 15.20 18.70 -8.53
N PRO A 267 13.97 18.40 -8.08
CA PRO A 267 13.68 18.10 -6.68
C PRO A 267 14.36 16.80 -6.22
N PRO A 268 14.81 16.71 -4.95
CA PRO A 268 15.57 15.55 -4.41
C PRO A 268 14.83 14.22 -4.49
N LEU A 269 13.50 14.26 -4.34
CA LEU A 269 12.61 13.13 -4.50
C LEU A 269 11.54 13.46 -5.54
N LEU A 270 11.42 12.57 -6.52
CA LEU A 270 10.40 12.60 -7.55
C LEU A 270 9.39 11.49 -7.33
N ILE A 271 8.16 11.74 -7.77
CA ILE A 271 7.09 10.76 -7.88
C ILE A 271 6.64 10.67 -9.33
N THR A 272 6.42 9.45 -9.81
CA THR A 272 5.87 9.19 -11.14
C THR A 272 4.37 8.96 -11.03
N CYS A 273 3.57 9.88 -11.57
CA CYS A 273 2.12 9.76 -11.67
C CYS A 273 1.75 9.81 -13.16
N GLU A 274 1.01 8.82 -13.65
CA GLU A 274 0.52 8.80 -15.04
C GLU A 274 1.64 8.97 -16.10
N GLY A 275 2.83 8.45 -15.81
CA GLY A 275 3.99 8.55 -16.69
C GLY A 275 4.76 9.89 -16.62
N LEU A 276 4.29 10.86 -15.84
CA LEU A 276 4.93 12.15 -15.62
C LEU A 276 5.63 12.22 -14.26
N GLU A 277 6.70 13.01 -14.17
CA GLU A 277 7.51 13.17 -12.96
C GLU A 277 7.20 14.50 -12.27
N TYR A 278 6.86 14.44 -10.99
CA TYR A 278 6.57 15.59 -10.14
C TYR A 278 7.49 15.57 -8.92
N ALA A 279 7.70 16.72 -8.27
CA ALA A 279 8.30 16.70 -6.93
C ALA A 279 7.37 15.93 -5.99
N ALA A 280 7.90 14.95 -5.25
CA ALA A 280 7.07 14.08 -4.41
C ALA A 280 6.27 14.84 -3.35
N ILE A 281 6.84 15.94 -2.82
CA ILE A 281 6.17 16.80 -1.84
C ILE A 281 5.04 17.65 -2.44
N SER A 282 5.05 17.90 -3.76
CA SER A 282 4.04 18.71 -4.43
C SER A 282 2.90 17.88 -5.04
N ARG A 283 2.93 16.55 -4.89
CA ARG A 283 1.93 15.64 -5.48
C ARG A 283 1.47 14.63 -4.43
N PRO A 284 0.51 15.01 -3.57
CA PRO A 284 -0.14 14.04 -2.69
C PRO A 284 -0.80 12.91 -3.46
N LEU A 285 -0.81 11.72 -2.85
CA LEU A 285 -1.60 10.58 -3.32
C LEU A 285 -2.75 10.29 -2.35
N PRO A 286 -3.96 10.01 -2.86
CA PRO A 286 -5.07 9.57 -2.05
C PRO A 286 -4.84 8.13 -1.56
N ILE A 287 -5.22 7.87 -0.31
CA ILE A 287 -5.31 6.52 0.26
C ILE A 287 -6.63 5.89 -0.17
N ILE A 288 -6.53 4.84 -0.99
CA ILE A 288 -7.67 4.08 -1.51
C ILE A 288 -7.73 2.74 -0.77
N HIS A 289 -8.84 2.46 -0.09
CA HIS A 289 -9.00 1.25 0.75
C HIS A 289 -7.84 1.05 1.73
N GLY A 290 -7.39 2.12 2.40
CA GLY A 290 -6.29 2.09 3.37
C GLY A 290 -4.89 1.98 2.77
N ARG A 291 -4.73 2.01 1.44
CA ARG A 291 -3.44 1.84 0.77
C ARG A 291 -3.14 2.97 -0.22
N ALA A 292 -1.87 3.34 -0.34
CA ALA A 292 -1.36 4.24 -1.37
C ALA A 292 -0.02 3.74 -1.92
N LEU A 293 0.09 3.66 -3.25
CA LEU A 293 1.28 3.15 -3.94
C LEU A 293 2.12 4.32 -4.47
N PHE A 294 3.34 4.46 -3.95
CA PHE A 294 4.28 5.50 -4.36
C PHE A 294 5.33 4.94 -5.30
N LYS A 295 5.31 5.38 -6.56
CA LYS A 295 6.39 5.12 -7.53
C LYS A 295 7.37 6.29 -7.48
N LEU A 296 8.52 6.07 -6.85
CA LEU A 296 9.47 7.12 -6.47
C LEU A 296 10.78 7.01 -7.25
N LYS A 297 11.48 8.14 -7.34
CA LYS A 297 12.83 8.26 -7.90
C LYS A 297 13.62 9.29 -7.10
N ILE A 298 14.84 8.93 -6.67
CA ILE A 298 15.75 9.88 -6.00
C ILE A 298 16.61 10.56 -7.07
N SER A 299 16.56 11.88 -7.15
CA SER A 299 17.34 12.65 -8.13
C SER A 299 18.76 12.96 -7.64
N GLN A 300 18.90 13.18 -6.33
CA GLN A 300 20.17 13.48 -5.65
C GLN A 300 20.90 12.20 -5.25
N LEU A 301 21.48 11.54 -6.24
CA LEU A 301 22.43 10.42 -6.03
C LEU A 301 23.90 10.89 -6.12
N SER A 302 24.16 12.19 -6.00
CA SER A 302 25.49 12.75 -6.26
C SER A 302 26.55 12.28 -5.25
N SER A 303 27.78 12.07 -5.72
CA SER A 303 28.99 11.93 -4.90
C SER A 303 29.30 13.14 -4.00
N LYS A 304 28.47 14.20 -4.06
CA LYS A 304 28.49 15.39 -3.19
C LYS A 304 27.76 15.17 -1.85
N CYS A 305 27.02 14.08 -1.67
CA CYS A 305 26.37 13.72 -0.41
C CYS A 305 27.26 12.78 0.40
N ASP A 306 28.38 13.29 0.92
CA ASP A 306 29.43 12.56 1.67
C ASP A 306 28.88 11.50 2.64
N ASN A 307 28.83 10.23 2.22
CA ASN A 307 28.45 9.07 3.06
C ASN A 307 27.15 9.22 3.88
N LYS A 308 26.30 10.20 3.58
CA LYS A 308 25.07 10.44 4.34
C LYS A 308 24.02 9.41 3.96
N LEU A 309 23.28 8.96 4.98
CA LEU A 309 22.13 8.09 4.83
C LEU A 309 20.87 8.94 4.73
N PHE A 310 19.93 8.48 3.91
CA PHE A 310 18.65 9.15 3.71
C PHE A 310 17.50 8.27 4.18
N ARG A 311 16.33 8.87 4.40
CA ARG A 311 15.06 8.14 4.54
C ARG A 311 13.98 8.81 3.70
N ILE A 312 13.03 8.02 3.23
CA ILE A 312 11.78 8.54 2.70
C ILE A 312 10.83 8.72 3.90
N GLN A 313 10.40 9.96 4.12
CA GLN A 313 9.37 10.31 5.09
C GLN A 313 8.04 10.46 4.36
N PHE A 314 7.05 9.67 4.77
CA PHE A 314 5.66 9.82 4.38
C PHE A 314 4.90 10.55 5.48
N SER A 315 4.03 11.50 5.12
CA SER A 315 3.22 12.26 6.08
C SER A 315 1.89 12.71 5.46
N THR A 316 0.89 12.97 6.29
CA THR A 316 -0.42 13.49 5.85
C THR A 316 -0.43 15.02 5.75
N LEU A 317 -1.01 15.59 4.68
CA LEU A 317 -0.89 17.04 4.34
C LEU A 317 -1.55 18.06 5.29
N HIS A 318 -2.40 17.62 6.22
CA HIS A 318 -3.24 18.54 7.00
C HIS A 318 -3.25 18.27 8.51
N MET A 319 -2.33 17.45 9.01
CA MET A 319 -2.23 17.17 10.44
C MET A 319 -0.90 17.65 10.99
N GLN A 320 -0.90 18.10 12.24
CA GLN A 320 0.33 18.34 13.01
C GLN A 320 1.28 17.14 12.83
N ARG A 321 2.60 17.39 12.91
CA ARG A 321 3.64 16.35 12.75
C ARG A 321 3.58 15.36 13.90
N TYR A 322 2.64 14.44 13.83
CA TYR A 322 2.43 13.37 14.78
C TYR A 322 3.25 12.15 14.35
N PRO A 323 4.05 11.54 15.24
CA PRO A 323 4.88 10.39 14.88
C PRO A 323 4.09 9.21 14.28
N PHE A 324 2.85 9.00 14.71
CA PHE A 324 1.97 7.93 14.19
C PHE A 324 1.26 8.31 12.88
N LEU A 325 1.33 9.55 12.41
CA LEU A 325 0.90 9.97 11.07
C LEU A 325 2.09 10.19 10.13
N GLU A 326 3.27 9.77 10.57
CA GLU A 326 4.50 9.76 9.79
C GLU A 326 5.03 8.33 9.67
N ALA A 327 5.61 8.01 8.51
CA ALA A 327 6.26 6.73 8.31
C ALA A 327 7.61 6.94 7.63
N TYR A 328 8.64 6.28 8.13
CA TYR A 328 10.02 6.43 7.66
C TYR A 328 10.51 5.12 7.05
N SER A 329 11.11 5.20 5.86
CA SER A 329 11.80 4.05 5.27
C SER A 329 13.00 3.62 6.10
N LYS A 330 13.54 2.42 5.81
CA LYS A 330 14.89 2.08 6.26
C LYS A 330 15.90 3.09 5.70
N PRO A 331 17.06 3.29 6.35
CA PRO A 331 18.12 4.13 5.82
C PRO A 331 18.52 3.71 4.40
N ILE A 332 18.73 4.68 3.52
CA ILE A 332 19.06 4.49 2.10
C ILE A 332 20.46 5.06 1.84
N ARG A 333 21.33 4.26 1.22
CA ARG A 333 22.69 4.67 0.83
C ARG A 333 22.67 5.42 -0.51
N CYS A 334 23.37 6.56 -0.57
CA CYS A 334 23.61 7.29 -1.81
C CYS A 334 24.61 6.52 -2.69
N ILE A 335 24.13 5.81 -3.72
CA ILE A 335 24.91 5.01 -4.69
C ILE A 335 25.80 3.92 -4.07
N SER A 336 25.32 2.67 -4.13
CA SER A 336 26.22 1.51 -4.21
C SER A 336 26.74 1.41 -5.65
N ARG A 337 28.02 1.75 -5.89
CA ARG A 337 28.72 1.15 -7.03
C ARG A 337 28.79 -0.34 -6.68
N SER A 338 28.08 -1.21 -7.40
CA SER A 338 28.22 -2.65 -7.15
C SER A 338 29.70 -3.01 -7.30
N ARG A 339 30.39 -3.22 -6.16
CA ARG A 339 31.63 -3.97 -6.16
C ARG A 339 31.17 -5.41 -6.26
N THR A 340 31.08 -5.90 -7.49
CA THR A 340 31.17 -7.33 -7.71
C THR A 340 32.50 -7.77 -7.11
N VAL A 341 32.46 -8.31 -5.89
CA VAL A 341 33.60 -9.01 -5.31
C VAL A 341 33.76 -10.26 -6.14
N ARG A 342 34.62 -10.21 -7.16
CA ARG A 342 35.08 -11.41 -7.84
C ARG A 342 35.80 -12.28 -6.80
N PRO A 343 35.44 -13.55 -6.63
CA PRO A 343 36.29 -14.49 -5.93
C PRO A 343 37.60 -14.60 -6.72
N LEU A 344 38.71 -14.12 -6.15
CA LEU A 344 40.04 -14.34 -6.70
C LEU A 344 40.33 -15.85 -6.58
N GLY A 345 40.22 -16.55 -7.72
CA GLY A 345 40.73 -17.92 -7.84
C GLY A 345 42.25 -17.97 -7.66
N PRO A 346 42.80 -19.13 -7.27
CA PRO A 346 44.21 -19.23 -6.92
C PRO A 346 45.09 -19.23 -8.18
N GLY A 347 46.01 -18.27 -8.26
CA GLY A 347 47.26 -18.42 -9.01
C GLY A 347 47.48 -17.47 -10.18
N LYS A 348 48.33 -16.46 -9.99
CA LYS A 348 49.72 -16.40 -10.51
C LYS A 348 50.38 -15.08 -10.09
N ARG A 349 51.61 -15.18 -9.59
CA ARG A 349 52.47 -14.06 -9.16
C ARG A 349 52.82 -13.12 -10.33
N ALA A 350 52.84 -11.83 -10.06
CA ALA A 350 53.83 -10.88 -10.61
C ALA A 350 53.95 -9.68 -9.66
N SER A 351 55.16 -9.13 -9.57
CA SER A 351 55.75 -8.48 -8.40
C SER A 351 55.69 -6.94 -8.40
N SER A 352 55.85 -6.38 -7.19
CA SER A 352 56.43 -5.06 -6.80
C SER A 352 55.73 -3.78 -7.28
N ALA A 353 55.58 -2.70 -6.48
CA ALA A 353 56.52 -2.17 -5.48
C ALA A 353 55.82 -1.34 -4.37
N THR A 354 56.36 -1.45 -3.14
CA THR A 354 56.69 -0.41 -2.11
C THR A 354 55.84 0.87 -2.04
N ALA A 355 55.40 1.41 -0.89
CA ALA A 355 55.94 1.43 0.48
C ALA A 355 54.76 1.75 1.47
N ASP A 356 54.69 1.10 2.64
CA ASP A 356 55.00 1.62 4.01
C ASP A 356 54.28 2.94 4.37
N GLU A 357 53.70 3.16 5.55
CA GLU A 357 53.82 2.68 6.93
C GLU A 357 52.62 3.35 7.68
N ALA A 358 52.09 2.99 8.85
CA ALA A 358 52.49 2.10 9.93
C ALA A 358 51.25 1.73 10.78
N ASP A 359 51.36 0.56 11.40
CA ASP A 359 50.53 -0.02 12.46
C ASP A 359 50.46 0.85 13.74
N LEU A 360 49.58 0.46 14.68
CA LEU A 360 49.99 -0.12 15.98
C LEU A 360 48.77 -0.63 16.78
N LEU A 361 48.77 -1.96 16.99
CA LEU A 361 48.57 -2.68 18.28
C LEU A 361 47.18 -2.73 18.95
N ASN A 362 46.73 -3.82 19.61
CA ASN A 362 47.19 -5.21 19.74
C ASN A 362 46.13 -6.03 20.53
N ASN A 363 46.08 -7.31 20.22
CA ASN A 363 45.87 -8.50 21.07
C ASN A 363 44.61 -8.79 21.91
N GLY A 364 44.14 -10.03 21.71
CA GLY A 364 43.38 -10.84 22.66
C GLY A 364 42.91 -12.21 22.11
N GLN A 365 43.84 -13.15 21.86
CA GLN A 365 43.56 -14.60 21.74
C GLN A 365 42.90 -15.11 23.03
N GLY A 366 42.07 -16.15 23.13
CA GLY A 366 41.59 -17.20 22.22
C GLY A 366 40.90 -18.28 23.09
N PHE A 367 40.10 -19.18 22.51
CA PHE A 367 40.18 -20.64 22.71
C PHE A 367 39.08 -21.36 21.92
N VAL A 368 39.47 -22.54 21.46
CA VAL A 368 38.80 -23.49 20.58
C VAL A 368 38.01 -24.50 21.41
N SER A 369 36.79 -24.85 21.02
CA SER A 369 36.43 -26.28 20.85
C SER A 369 35.22 -26.46 19.94
N SER A 370 35.33 -27.49 19.11
CA SER A 370 34.35 -27.94 18.13
C SER A 370 33.17 -28.64 18.81
N ASP A 371 31.99 -28.57 18.18
CA ASP A 371 31.28 -29.80 17.80
C ASP A 371 30.45 -29.57 16.53
N LYS A 372 30.64 -30.50 15.58
CA LYS A 372 29.95 -30.58 14.29
C LYS A 372 28.75 -31.51 14.45
N VAL A 373 27.59 -31.17 13.87
CA VAL A 373 26.75 -32.13 13.13
C VAL A 373 26.03 -31.42 11.98
N ASN A 374 26.16 -32.01 10.78
CA ASN A 374 25.52 -31.64 9.53
C ASN A 374 24.00 -31.90 9.54
N GLY A 375 23.25 -31.02 8.86
CA GLY A 375 21.93 -31.30 8.31
C GLY A 375 21.72 -30.47 7.05
N ARG A 376 21.91 -31.08 5.88
CA ARG A 376 21.57 -30.54 4.55
C ARG A 376 20.06 -30.58 4.37
N GLU A 377 19.43 -29.49 3.95
CA GLU A 377 18.25 -29.53 3.08
C GLU A 377 18.32 -28.41 2.02
N HIS A 378 17.73 -28.73 0.86
CA HIS A 378 18.10 -28.26 -0.46
C HIS A 378 17.43 -26.94 -0.85
N SER A 379 18.22 -25.91 -1.16
CA SER A 379 17.79 -24.75 -1.94
C SER A 379 17.96 -25.06 -3.43
N VAL A 380 16.85 -25.26 -4.14
CA VAL A 380 16.83 -25.42 -5.61
C VAL A 380 17.18 -24.08 -6.25
N CYS A 381 18.43 -23.96 -6.69
CA CYS A 381 18.91 -22.87 -7.51
C CYS A 381 18.43 -23.08 -8.96
N LEU A 382 17.43 -22.31 -9.41
CA LEU A 382 17.05 -22.26 -10.82
C LEU A 382 18.03 -21.34 -11.56
N HIS A 383 19.04 -21.96 -12.16
CA HIS A 383 19.96 -21.31 -13.09
C HIS A 383 19.18 -20.76 -14.31
N THR A 384 19.31 -19.46 -14.56
CA THR A 384 18.89 -18.82 -15.81
C THR A 384 19.91 -19.14 -16.92
N PRO A 385 19.52 -19.73 -18.07
CA PRO A 385 20.37 -19.74 -19.24
C PRO A 385 20.27 -18.37 -19.93
N MET A 386 21.40 -17.68 -20.03
CA MET A 386 21.58 -16.46 -20.82
C MET A 386 21.40 -16.78 -22.31
N PHE A 387 20.42 -16.16 -22.97
CA PHE A 387 20.38 -16.13 -24.44
C PHE A 387 21.20 -14.93 -24.93
N SER A 388 22.23 -15.23 -25.72
CA SER A 388 23.09 -14.27 -26.40
C SER A 388 22.34 -13.48 -27.48
N LYS A 389 22.66 -12.19 -27.59
CA LYS A 389 22.39 -11.32 -28.74
C LYS A 389 22.67 -12.05 -30.07
N ILE A 390 21.74 -11.99 -31.01
CA ILE A 390 22.05 -12.14 -32.44
C ILE A 390 21.45 -10.94 -33.18
N GLU A 391 22.38 -10.20 -33.77
CA GLU A 391 22.22 -9.07 -34.68
C GLU A 391 21.88 -9.59 -36.08
N GLY A 392 21.17 -8.80 -36.88
CA GLY A 392 20.47 -9.24 -38.09
C GLY A 392 21.34 -9.79 -39.22
N GLY A 393 20.75 -10.70 -40.00
CA GLY A 393 21.30 -11.21 -41.27
C GLY A 393 20.41 -12.29 -41.90
N MET A 394 20.13 -12.15 -43.20
CA MET A 394 19.15 -12.92 -43.97
C MET A 394 19.68 -14.28 -44.48
N VAL A 395 18.76 -15.24 -44.70
CA VAL A 395 18.76 -16.35 -45.72
C VAL A 395 19.00 -17.82 -45.30
N LYS A 396 17.96 -18.63 -45.64
CA LYS A 396 17.83 -20.06 -46.07
C LYS A 396 17.79 -21.25 -45.10
N VAL A 397 16.62 -21.90 -45.19
CA VAL A 397 16.22 -23.30 -44.97
C VAL A 397 17.23 -24.34 -45.47
N VAL A 398 17.55 -25.35 -44.65
CA VAL A 398 17.66 -26.78 -45.04
C VAL A 398 17.35 -27.68 -43.82
N GLU A 399 16.44 -28.63 -44.04
CA GLU A 399 15.99 -29.72 -43.18
C GLU A 399 16.86 -30.98 -43.41
N ALA A 400 17.19 -31.75 -42.36
CA ALA A 400 17.38 -33.21 -42.45
C ALA A 400 17.64 -33.88 -41.08
N HIS A 401 16.89 -34.96 -40.86
CA HIS A 401 16.82 -35.86 -39.71
C HIS A 401 17.96 -36.91 -39.60
N LYS A 402 17.98 -37.57 -38.40
CA LYS A 402 18.37 -38.96 -38.02
C LYS A 402 19.51 -39.03 -36.99
N MET A 403 19.53 -39.91 -35.99
CA MET A 403 19.13 -41.34 -35.96
C MET A 403 18.55 -41.81 -34.61
N VAL A 404 17.71 -42.85 -34.73
CA VAL A 404 17.14 -43.76 -33.72
C VAL A 404 17.96 -45.05 -33.64
N SER A 405 17.95 -45.76 -32.50
CA SER A 405 18.09 -47.24 -32.42
C SER A 405 17.61 -47.72 -31.02
N GLN A 406 16.41 -48.30 -30.85
CA GLN A 406 15.92 -49.68 -31.10
C GLN A 406 16.22 -50.74 -30.01
N ASN A 407 15.13 -51.35 -29.49
CA ASN A 407 14.81 -52.81 -29.35
C ASN A 407 14.02 -53.10 -28.05
N LYS A 408 13.03 -54.02 -27.94
CA LYS A 408 12.22 -54.86 -28.86
C LYS A 408 11.22 -55.68 -28.01
N ASN A 409 10.18 -56.19 -28.68
CA ASN A 409 9.24 -57.30 -28.34
C ASN A 409 7.88 -56.90 -27.73
N ALA A 410 6.76 -57.60 -27.97
CA ALA A 410 6.04 -58.05 -29.17
C ALA A 410 4.71 -58.73 -28.75
N ARG A 411 3.60 -58.36 -29.42
CA ARG A 411 2.37 -59.14 -29.74
C ARG A 411 1.37 -59.62 -28.66
N LYS A 412 0.11 -59.14 -28.76
CA LYS A 412 -1.14 -59.85 -29.21
C LYS A 412 -2.36 -58.89 -29.06
N LYS A 413 -3.10 -58.56 -30.14
CA LYS A 413 -4.42 -59.11 -30.60
C LYS A 413 -5.51 -59.14 -29.50
N VAL A 414 -6.78 -58.75 -29.66
CA VAL A 414 -7.64 -58.20 -30.76
C VAL A 414 -9.09 -58.03 -30.19
N VAL A 415 -9.93 -57.20 -30.83
CA VAL A 415 -11.43 -57.21 -30.89
C VAL A 415 -12.29 -56.46 -29.85
N SER A 416 -12.71 -55.26 -30.26
CA SER A 416 -14.07 -54.69 -30.44
C SER A 416 -15.27 -55.11 -29.56
N LYS A 417 -16.03 -54.09 -29.10
CA LYS A 417 -17.49 -53.95 -29.35
C LYS A 417 -18.01 -52.55 -29.02
N GLU A 418 -18.66 -51.92 -30.01
CA GLU A 418 -19.61 -50.80 -29.88
C GLU A 418 -20.93 -51.25 -29.24
N ALA A 419 -21.68 -50.30 -28.65
CA ALA A 419 -23.10 -50.09 -28.93
C ALA A 419 -23.59 -48.72 -28.42
N GLN A 420 -24.47 -48.11 -29.20
CA GLN A 420 -24.98 -46.74 -29.16
C GLN A 420 -26.28 -46.57 -28.33
N SER A 421 -26.72 -45.30 -28.24
CA SER A 421 -28.11 -44.78 -28.18
C SER A 421 -28.64 -44.37 -26.79
N VAL A 422 -29.49 -43.35 -26.57
CA VAL A 422 -30.12 -42.27 -27.38
C VAL A 422 -30.79 -41.26 -26.40
N MET A 423 -30.82 -39.97 -26.81
CA MET A 423 -31.66 -38.79 -26.46
C MET A 423 -32.46 -38.63 -25.15
N GLY A 424 -32.46 -37.38 -24.66
CA GLY A 424 -33.57 -36.74 -23.93
C GLY A 424 -33.28 -35.26 -23.61
N THR A 425 -34.19 -34.36 -23.99
CA THR A 425 -34.02 -32.93 -24.25
C THR A 425 -34.41 -31.97 -23.09
N ASP A 426 -33.88 -30.75 -23.16
CA ASP A 426 -34.43 -29.42 -22.80
C ASP A 426 -34.72 -28.98 -21.34
N SER A 427 -33.96 -27.94 -20.92
CA SER A 427 -34.44 -26.54 -20.70
C SER A 427 -33.97 -25.86 -19.40
N SER A 428 -33.48 -24.61 -19.59
CA SER A 428 -33.61 -23.43 -18.73
C SER A 428 -32.79 -23.26 -17.43
N THR A 429 -31.79 -22.37 -17.55
CA THR A 429 -31.41 -21.25 -16.65
C THR A 429 -31.68 -21.38 -15.13
N SER A 430 -30.60 -21.37 -14.34
CA SER A 430 -30.48 -20.46 -13.19
C SER A 430 -29.02 -20.33 -12.73
N ASN A 431 -28.63 -19.09 -12.45
CA ASN A 431 -27.44 -18.74 -11.67
C ASN A 431 -27.61 -19.27 -10.24
N TYR A 432 -26.58 -19.88 -9.65
CA TYR A 432 -26.16 -19.62 -8.26
C TYR A 432 -24.79 -20.29 -8.02
N ASP A 433 -23.93 -19.52 -7.35
CA ASP A 433 -22.62 -19.92 -6.85
C ASP A 433 -22.74 -21.11 -5.89
N SER A 434 -21.92 -22.14 -6.10
CA SER A 434 -21.64 -23.15 -5.08
C SER A 434 -20.13 -23.19 -4.85
N PHE A 435 -19.71 -22.58 -3.74
CA PHE A 435 -18.43 -22.85 -3.12
C PHE A 435 -18.50 -24.24 -2.52
N ASP A 436 -17.91 -25.23 -3.19
CA ASP A 436 -17.56 -26.49 -2.55
C ASP A 436 -16.03 -26.64 -2.52
N SER A 437 -15.50 -26.45 -1.32
CA SER A 437 -14.15 -26.82 -0.95
C SER A 437 -14.08 -28.34 -0.86
N GLY A 438 -13.65 -28.97 -1.96
CA GLY A 438 -13.41 -30.41 -2.03
C GLY A 438 -12.03 -30.68 -2.61
N SER A 439 -11.03 -30.77 -1.75
CA SER A 439 -9.72 -31.33 -2.08
C SER A 439 -9.89 -32.76 -2.57
N SER A 440 -9.57 -33.04 -3.83
CA SER A 440 -9.29 -34.40 -4.30
C SER A 440 -8.32 -34.33 -5.49
N TRP A 441 -7.03 -34.45 -5.16
CA TRP A 441 -6.03 -34.91 -6.10
C TRP A 441 -6.42 -36.31 -6.56
N SER A 442 -6.87 -36.42 -7.80
CA SER A 442 -7.01 -37.68 -8.51
C SER A 442 -6.14 -37.57 -9.75
N GLY A 443 -4.92 -38.09 -9.63
CA GLY A 443 -4.02 -38.28 -10.76
C GLY A 443 -4.68 -39.20 -11.79
N SER A 444 -4.68 -38.74 -13.03
CA SER A 444 -4.97 -39.55 -14.20
C SER A 444 -3.85 -39.28 -15.19
N ASP A 445 -2.87 -40.18 -15.19
CA ASP A 445 -1.90 -40.32 -16.27
C ASP A 445 -2.63 -40.48 -17.60
N GLY A 446 -2.36 -39.54 -18.51
CA GLY A 446 -2.83 -39.53 -19.88
C GLY A 446 -1.80 -38.83 -20.74
N ASP A 447 -0.82 -39.60 -21.20
CA ASP A 447 0.19 -39.24 -22.20
C ASP A 447 -0.49 -38.96 -23.54
N ASP A 448 -0.33 -37.74 -24.05
CA ASP A 448 -0.11 -37.49 -25.48
C ASP A 448 0.55 -36.11 -25.64
N GLY A 449 1.77 -36.11 -26.15
CA GLY A 449 2.61 -34.92 -26.31
C GLY A 449 1.98 -33.84 -27.20
N ILE A 450 1.42 -32.81 -26.58
CA ILE A 450 1.15 -31.50 -27.19
C ILE A 450 1.52 -30.46 -26.13
N GLU A 451 2.47 -29.57 -26.46
CA GLU A 451 2.99 -28.49 -25.61
C GLU A 451 1.86 -27.65 -25.01
N THR A 452 1.39 -28.06 -23.84
CA THR A 452 0.50 -27.28 -22.99
C THR A 452 1.37 -26.38 -22.11
N PHE A 453 0.90 -25.17 -21.84
CA PHE A 453 1.62 -24.26 -20.95
C PHE A 453 1.80 -24.92 -19.59
N SER A 454 3.05 -24.98 -19.10
CA SER A 454 3.31 -25.57 -17.79
C SER A 454 2.71 -24.71 -16.68
N ASP A 455 2.38 -25.33 -15.54
CA ASP A 455 1.87 -24.62 -14.37
C ASP A 455 2.80 -23.48 -13.93
N ALA A 456 4.11 -23.63 -14.14
CA ALA A 456 5.09 -22.57 -13.89
C ALA A 456 4.87 -21.34 -14.80
N VAL A 457 4.49 -21.54 -16.07
CA VAL A 457 4.17 -20.43 -16.98
C VAL A 457 2.88 -19.75 -16.57
N VAL A 458 1.86 -20.52 -16.19
CA VAL A 458 0.57 -20.00 -15.72
C VAL A 458 0.77 -19.19 -14.43
N PHE A 459 1.46 -19.75 -13.45
CA PHE A 459 1.74 -19.10 -12.17
C PHE A 459 2.56 -17.83 -12.36
N ARG A 460 3.61 -17.88 -13.19
CA ARG A 460 4.41 -16.70 -13.53
C ARG A 460 3.55 -15.63 -14.20
N TYR A 461 2.72 -15.99 -15.18
CA TYR A 461 1.81 -15.04 -15.82
C TYR A 461 0.88 -14.37 -14.80
N CYS A 462 0.36 -15.12 -13.83
CA CYS A 462 -0.49 -14.59 -12.76
C CYS A 462 0.21 -13.58 -11.85
N LEU A 463 1.51 -13.73 -11.59
CA LEU A 463 2.29 -12.83 -10.73
C LEU A 463 3.01 -11.70 -11.48
N ASP A 464 3.24 -11.89 -12.78
CA ASP A 464 4.00 -10.97 -13.62
C ASP A 464 3.36 -9.59 -13.72
N SER A 465 4.20 -8.57 -13.94
CA SER A 465 3.74 -7.22 -14.23
C SER A 465 2.98 -7.16 -15.56
N THR A 466 2.18 -6.11 -15.76
CA THR A 466 1.51 -5.86 -17.06
C THR A 466 2.51 -5.84 -18.23
N TYR A 467 3.73 -5.31 -18.00
CA TYR A 467 4.79 -5.27 -18.99
C TYR A 467 5.26 -6.68 -19.37
N ASP A 468 5.52 -7.54 -18.37
CA ASP A 468 6.01 -8.90 -18.57
C ASP A 468 4.95 -9.79 -19.21
N ARG A 469 3.68 -9.68 -18.79
CA ARG A 469 2.53 -10.34 -19.43
C ARG A 469 2.40 -9.95 -20.89
N SER A 470 2.50 -8.65 -21.19
CA SER A 470 2.44 -8.11 -22.55
C SER A 470 3.60 -8.63 -23.41
N LYS A 471 4.82 -8.64 -22.86
CA LYS A 471 6.02 -9.18 -23.52
C LYS A 471 5.88 -10.68 -23.80
N PHE A 472 5.36 -11.45 -22.85
CA PHE A 472 5.08 -12.87 -23.01
C PHE A 472 4.07 -13.11 -24.13
N LEU A 473 2.92 -12.41 -24.12
CA LEU A 473 1.90 -12.57 -25.16
C LEU A 473 2.39 -12.16 -26.55
N ARG A 474 3.20 -11.11 -26.67
CA ARG A 474 3.83 -10.73 -27.95
C ARG A 474 4.69 -11.85 -28.53
N GLY A 475 5.41 -12.58 -27.67
CA GLY A 475 6.24 -13.71 -28.09
C GLY A 475 5.45 -14.99 -28.37
N ALA A 476 4.48 -15.32 -27.52
CA ALA A 476 3.80 -16.62 -27.55
C ALA A 476 2.52 -16.65 -28.41
N ALA A 477 1.69 -15.60 -28.38
CA ALA A 477 0.38 -15.63 -29.03
C ALA A 477 0.40 -15.85 -30.56
N PRO A 478 1.40 -15.35 -31.33
CA PRO A 478 1.47 -15.60 -32.77
C PRO A 478 1.65 -17.09 -33.11
N THR A 479 2.44 -17.81 -32.32
CA THR A 479 2.86 -19.19 -32.60
C THR A 479 1.92 -20.24 -31.99
N VAL A 480 1.34 -19.96 -30.82
CA VAL A 480 0.47 -20.90 -30.10
C VAL A 480 -0.89 -21.05 -30.79
N ASN A 481 -1.43 -22.27 -30.88
CA ASN A 481 -2.73 -22.50 -31.50
C ASN A 481 -3.88 -21.87 -30.66
N LYS A 482 -5.10 -21.81 -31.21
CA LYS A 482 -6.21 -21.15 -30.51
C LYS A 482 -6.66 -21.91 -29.26
N ASP A 483 -6.66 -23.23 -29.30
CA ASP A 483 -7.17 -24.07 -28.21
C ASP A 483 -6.25 -24.01 -26.98
N ASP A 484 -4.93 -23.99 -27.19
CA ASP A 484 -3.95 -23.85 -26.11
C ASP A 484 -3.93 -22.43 -25.52
N LEU A 485 -4.23 -21.40 -26.32
CA LEU A 485 -4.48 -20.06 -25.79
C LEU A 485 -5.76 -20.01 -24.94
N VAL A 486 -6.80 -20.76 -25.29
CA VAL A 486 -8.02 -20.88 -24.48
C VAL A 486 -7.71 -21.58 -23.15
N LYS A 487 -6.98 -22.70 -23.19
CA LYS A 487 -6.54 -23.39 -21.97
C LYS A 487 -5.72 -22.48 -21.05
N LEU A 488 -4.74 -21.75 -21.60
CA LEU A 488 -3.97 -20.76 -20.84
C LEU A 488 -4.88 -19.70 -20.22
N ALA A 489 -5.81 -19.15 -21.01
CA ALA A 489 -6.73 -18.12 -20.56
C ALA A 489 -7.62 -18.62 -19.41
N ASP A 490 -8.13 -19.84 -19.51
CA ASP A 490 -8.98 -20.47 -18.50
C ASP A 490 -8.19 -20.76 -17.21
N GLN A 491 -6.98 -21.31 -17.33
CA GLN A 491 -6.11 -21.58 -16.18
C GLN A 491 -5.67 -20.29 -15.48
N VAL A 492 -5.23 -19.28 -16.23
CA VAL A 492 -4.87 -17.97 -15.66
C VAL A 492 -6.08 -17.33 -15.00
N SER A 493 -7.27 -17.40 -15.61
CA SER A 493 -8.51 -16.89 -15.01
C SER A 493 -8.84 -17.58 -13.69
N LEU A 494 -8.65 -18.91 -13.62
CA LEU A 494 -8.88 -19.70 -12.43
C LEU A 494 -7.92 -19.31 -11.30
N TYR A 495 -6.61 -19.28 -11.58
CA TYR A 495 -5.60 -19.02 -10.54
C TYR A 495 -5.50 -17.55 -10.13
N SER A 496 -5.80 -16.61 -11.02
CA SER A 496 -5.83 -15.18 -10.68
C SER A 496 -7.18 -14.72 -10.12
N GLY A 497 -8.22 -15.55 -10.19
CA GLY A 497 -9.59 -15.17 -9.84
C GLY A 497 -10.16 -14.04 -10.72
N CYS A 498 -9.56 -13.76 -11.89
CA CYS A 498 -9.86 -12.58 -12.70
C CYS A 498 -10.12 -12.91 -14.17
N SER A 499 -11.38 -12.75 -14.62
CA SER A 499 -11.78 -12.96 -16.01
C SER A 499 -11.22 -11.91 -16.99
N HIS A 500 -10.67 -10.80 -16.49
CA HIS A 500 -10.00 -9.80 -17.33
C HIS A 500 -8.75 -10.38 -18.01
N HIS A 501 -7.95 -11.18 -17.28
CA HIS A 501 -6.77 -11.84 -17.86
C HIS A 501 -7.16 -12.81 -18.97
N ARG A 502 -8.25 -13.56 -18.77
CA ARG A 502 -8.82 -14.44 -19.79
C ARG A 502 -9.08 -13.70 -21.10
N ASN A 503 -9.78 -12.57 -21.02
CA ASN A 503 -10.14 -11.77 -22.18
C ASN A 503 -8.89 -11.21 -22.89
N GLN A 504 -7.89 -10.75 -22.13
CA GLN A 504 -6.63 -10.24 -22.69
C GLN A 504 -5.86 -11.32 -23.46
N ILE A 505 -5.74 -12.52 -22.89
CA ILE A 505 -5.06 -13.65 -23.53
C ILE A 505 -5.79 -14.04 -24.83
N LEU A 506 -7.11 -14.17 -24.78
CA LEU A 506 -7.93 -14.56 -25.93
C LEU A 506 -7.87 -13.53 -27.07
N MET A 507 -7.83 -12.23 -26.76
CA MET A 507 -7.75 -11.19 -27.79
C MET A 507 -6.35 -11.00 -28.39
N SER A 508 -5.30 -11.38 -27.65
CA SER A 508 -3.90 -11.09 -27.99
C SER A 508 -3.50 -11.51 -29.40
N LYS A 509 -3.84 -12.74 -29.81
CA LYS A 509 -3.48 -13.28 -31.13
C LYS A 509 -4.10 -12.47 -32.27
N ARG A 510 -5.36 -12.05 -32.10
CA ARG A 510 -6.09 -11.29 -33.11
C ARG A 510 -5.61 -9.83 -33.14
N LEU A 511 -5.38 -9.24 -31.98
CA LEU A 511 -4.79 -7.91 -31.80
C LEU A 511 -3.45 -7.78 -32.55
N LEU A 512 -2.53 -8.73 -32.36
CA LEU A 512 -1.21 -8.70 -33.01
C LEU A 512 -1.29 -8.87 -34.52
N ARG A 513 -2.14 -9.79 -35.00
CA ARG A 513 -2.33 -10.04 -36.42
C ARG A 513 -2.93 -8.82 -37.12
N GLU A 514 -4.06 -8.32 -36.63
CA GLU A 514 -4.73 -7.18 -37.25
C GLU A 514 -3.88 -5.91 -37.15
N GLY A 515 -3.07 -5.76 -36.10
CA GLY A 515 -2.11 -4.67 -35.99
C GLY A 515 -0.99 -4.75 -37.03
N ALA A 516 -0.42 -5.94 -37.24
CA ALA A 516 0.57 -6.15 -38.29
C ALA A 516 0.00 -5.85 -39.69
N ASP A 517 -1.20 -6.35 -39.98
CA ASP A 517 -1.88 -6.11 -41.27
C ASP A 517 -2.17 -4.62 -41.49
N THR A 518 -2.68 -3.94 -40.45
CA THR A 518 -3.01 -2.51 -40.52
C THR A 518 -1.75 -1.65 -40.69
N TRP A 519 -0.67 -1.96 -39.98
CA TRP A 519 0.60 -1.28 -40.17
C TRP A 519 1.16 -1.46 -41.58
N ASN A 520 1.07 -2.66 -42.14
CA ASN A 520 1.55 -2.92 -43.51
C ASN A 520 0.77 -2.10 -44.55
N MET A 521 -0.54 -1.92 -44.33
CA MET A 521 -1.38 -1.04 -45.17
C MET A 521 -0.98 0.43 -45.05
N ILE A 522 -0.77 0.92 -43.81
CA ILE A 522 -0.42 2.32 -43.53
C ILE A 522 0.98 2.65 -44.06
N SER A 523 1.96 1.80 -43.74
CA SER A 523 3.38 2.03 -44.05
C SER A 523 3.72 1.80 -45.51
N LYS A 524 2.94 0.98 -46.23
CA LYS A 524 3.27 0.51 -47.60
C LYS A 524 4.69 -0.06 -47.68
N ASN A 525 5.10 -0.80 -46.65
CA ASN A 525 6.44 -1.37 -46.43
C ASN A 525 7.57 -0.35 -46.13
N ASN A 526 7.24 0.90 -45.80
CA ASN A 526 8.22 1.87 -45.30
C ASN A 526 8.40 1.75 -43.77
N GLU A 527 9.48 2.33 -43.24
CA GLU A 527 9.70 2.38 -41.79
C GLU A 527 8.77 3.38 -41.08
N ARG A 528 8.31 4.40 -41.82
CA ARG A 528 7.44 5.47 -41.34
C ARG A 528 6.33 5.80 -42.32
N ALA A 529 5.25 6.37 -41.80
CA ALA A 529 4.13 6.88 -42.58
C ALA A 529 3.67 8.23 -42.05
N LEU A 530 3.12 9.08 -42.92
CA LEU A 530 2.47 10.32 -42.51
C LEU A 530 1.20 9.99 -41.71
N TRP A 531 1.01 10.66 -40.58
CA TRP A 531 -0.17 10.50 -39.72
C TRP A 531 -1.48 10.73 -40.50
N SER A 532 -1.52 11.78 -41.31
CA SER A 532 -2.65 12.09 -42.20
C SER A 532 -3.00 10.95 -43.16
N SER A 533 -2.01 10.17 -43.59
CA SER A 533 -2.20 8.99 -44.45
C SER A 533 -2.61 7.74 -43.66
N ALA A 534 -2.33 7.69 -42.35
CA ALA A 534 -2.71 6.58 -41.47
C ALA A 534 -4.19 6.65 -41.03
N ILE A 535 -4.74 7.86 -40.85
CA ILE A 535 -6.11 8.09 -40.35
C ILE A 535 -7.17 7.28 -41.12
N PRO A 536 -7.25 7.30 -42.46
CA PRO A 536 -8.31 6.57 -43.19
C PRO A 536 -8.29 5.06 -42.95
N GLU A 537 -7.10 4.48 -42.83
CA GLU A 537 -6.92 3.05 -42.56
C GLU A 537 -7.32 2.71 -41.12
N ILE A 538 -6.97 3.57 -40.16
CA ILE A 538 -7.37 3.43 -38.76
C ILE A 538 -8.89 3.50 -38.61
N ILE A 539 -9.55 4.48 -39.25
CA ILE A 539 -11.03 4.59 -39.27
C ILE A 539 -11.64 3.30 -39.81
N THR A 540 -11.17 2.85 -40.97
CA THR A 540 -11.70 1.67 -41.65
C THR A 540 -11.61 0.44 -40.75
N LYS A 541 -10.45 0.20 -40.13
CA LYS A 541 -10.25 -0.94 -39.23
C LYS A 541 -11.07 -0.82 -37.95
N PHE A 542 -11.11 0.35 -37.33
CA PHE A 542 -11.92 0.59 -36.14
C PHE A 542 -13.39 0.27 -36.37
N THR A 543 -13.98 0.84 -37.43
CA THR A 543 -15.39 0.61 -37.82
C THR A 543 -15.66 -0.88 -38.08
N ASN A 544 -14.74 -1.56 -38.77
CA ASN A 544 -14.87 -2.99 -39.05
C ASN A 544 -14.87 -3.86 -37.79
N ILE A 545 -14.03 -3.52 -36.79
CA ILE A 545 -13.94 -4.27 -35.53
C ILE A 545 -15.11 -3.93 -34.60
N ALA A 546 -15.45 -2.64 -34.47
CA ALA A 546 -16.52 -2.18 -33.59
C ALA A 546 -17.92 -2.52 -34.13
N HIS A 547 -18.04 -2.86 -35.42
CA HIS A 547 -19.31 -3.04 -36.12
C HIS A 547 -20.26 -1.83 -36.02
N SER A 548 -19.73 -0.65 -35.68
CA SER A 548 -20.51 0.59 -35.60
C SER A 548 -20.66 1.19 -36.99
N VAL A 549 -21.89 1.52 -37.36
CA VAL A 549 -22.22 2.15 -38.66
C VAL A 549 -22.72 3.57 -38.49
N SER A 550 -23.16 3.95 -37.28
CA SER A 550 -23.73 5.27 -37.00
C SER A 550 -22.74 6.24 -36.36
N ARG A 551 -21.66 5.75 -35.71
CA ARG A 551 -20.70 6.58 -34.98
C ARG A 551 -19.27 6.06 -35.09
N GLY A 552 -18.42 6.79 -35.81
CA GLY A 552 -16.98 6.53 -35.92
C GLY A 552 -16.14 7.38 -34.97
N LEU A 553 -14.83 7.39 -35.22
CA LEU A 553 -13.87 8.30 -34.60
C LEU A 553 -13.98 9.69 -35.25
N SER A 554 -14.04 10.73 -34.42
CA SER A 554 -14.02 12.14 -34.81
C SER A 554 -12.59 12.68 -34.91
N GLU A 555 -12.43 13.89 -35.46
CA GLU A 555 -11.12 14.57 -35.52
C GLU A 555 -10.50 14.75 -34.12
N GLN A 556 -11.31 15.08 -33.11
CA GLN A 556 -10.85 15.21 -31.72
C GLN A 556 -10.32 13.87 -31.17
N ASP A 557 -10.98 12.75 -31.52
CA ASP A 557 -10.52 11.42 -31.10
C ASP A 557 -9.13 11.12 -31.69
N PHE A 558 -8.82 11.63 -32.90
CA PHE A 558 -7.50 11.46 -33.51
C PHE A 558 -6.41 12.28 -32.83
N GLU A 559 -6.70 13.45 -32.26
CA GLU A 559 -5.71 14.19 -31.47
C GLU A 559 -5.36 13.44 -30.18
N VAL A 560 -6.36 12.84 -29.52
CA VAL A 560 -6.13 11.97 -28.35
C VAL A 560 -5.32 10.73 -28.73
N LEU A 561 -5.68 10.07 -29.84
CA LEU A 561 -4.95 8.89 -30.33
C LEU A 561 -3.51 9.22 -30.73
N ARG A 562 -3.27 10.40 -31.32
CA ARG A 562 -1.94 10.90 -31.64
C ARG A 562 -1.11 11.09 -30.37
N GLY A 563 -1.73 11.63 -29.32
CA GLY A 563 -1.13 11.73 -27.98
C GLY A 563 -0.76 10.36 -27.38
N ILE A 564 -1.65 9.37 -27.48
CA ILE A 564 -1.40 7.98 -27.02
C ILE A 564 -0.26 7.32 -27.79
N ALA A 565 -0.19 7.52 -29.11
CA ALA A 565 0.89 7.02 -29.95
C ALA A 565 2.25 7.66 -29.58
N GLY A 566 2.21 8.93 -29.16
CA GLY A 566 3.38 9.79 -28.99
C GLY A 566 4.01 10.17 -30.33
N CYS A 567 3.21 10.25 -31.41
CA CYS A 567 3.68 10.61 -32.75
C CYS A 567 3.38 12.08 -33.09
N GLY A 568 4.14 12.61 -34.05
CA GLY A 568 3.92 13.95 -34.60
C GLY A 568 3.15 13.87 -35.92
N GLU A 569 3.68 14.52 -36.95
CA GLU A 569 3.16 14.40 -38.32
C GLU A 569 3.55 13.07 -39.00
N ASP A 570 4.57 12.40 -38.48
CA ASP A 570 5.01 11.06 -38.90
C ASP A 570 4.81 10.04 -37.78
N THR A 571 4.42 8.82 -38.13
CA THR A 571 4.30 7.67 -37.24
C THR A 571 5.27 6.55 -37.67
N GLY A 572 6.00 5.99 -36.71
CA GLY A 572 6.78 4.76 -36.89
C GLY A 572 6.03 3.54 -36.33
N ARG A 573 6.68 2.38 -36.42
CA ARG A 573 6.10 1.09 -35.98
C ARG A 573 5.78 1.09 -34.48
N ASP A 574 6.70 1.58 -33.66
CA ASP A 574 6.55 1.58 -32.20
C ASP A 574 5.44 2.55 -31.75
N GLU A 575 5.34 3.72 -32.39
CA GLU A 575 4.24 4.68 -32.16
C GLU A 575 2.89 4.05 -32.53
N PHE A 576 2.82 3.38 -33.68
CA PHE A 576 1.60 2.69 -34.11
C PHE A 576 1.22 1.55 -33.17
N ASP A 577 2.18 0.73 -32.73
CA ASP A 577 1.90 -0.38 -31.82
C ASP A 577 1.36 0.15 -30.46
N ARG A 578 1.87 1.27 -29.95
CA ARG A 578 1.31 1.94 -28.75
C ARG A 578 -0.15 2.34 -28.94
N LEU A 579 -0.46 3.01 -30.05
CA LEU A 579 -1.84 3.36 -30.42
C LEU A 579 -2.73 2.13 -30.57
N TRP A 580 -2.25 1.12 -31.28
CA TRP A 580 -3.03 -0.05 -31.64
C TRP A 580 -3.37 -0.91 -30.43
N TYR A 581 -2.42 -1.08 -29.50
CA TYR A 581 -2.65 -1.81 -28.26
C TYR A 581 -3.68 -1.15 -27.36
N TRP A 582 -3.90 0.16 -27.52
CA TRP A 582 -4.96 0.89 -26.83
C TRP A 582 -6.29 0.85 -27.60
N LEU A 583 -6.28 1.15 -28.91
CA LEU A 583 -7.48 1.30 -29.73
C LEU A 583 -8.17 -0.03 -30.01
N TYR A 584 -7.41 -1.12 -30.20
CA TYR A 584 -7.98 -2.41 -30.56
C TYR A 584 -8.90 -2.99 -29.46
N PRO A 585 -8.50 -3.05 -28.17
CA PRO A 585 -9.41 -3.47 -27.10
C PRO A 585 -10.66 -2.60 -26.98
N VAL A 586 -10.56 -1.29 -27.25
CA VAL A 586 -11.71 -0.38 -27.27
C VAL A 586 -12.69 -0.78 -28.38
N ALA A 587 -12.20 -0.96 -29.61
CA ALA A 587 -13.04 -1.39 -30.73
C ALA A 587 -13.69 -2.76 -30.48
N VAL A 588 -12.95 -3.73 -29.93
CA VAL A 588 -13.51 -5.05 -29.55
C VAL A 588 -14.57 -4.91 -28.47
N SER A 589 -14.40 -4.02 -27.50
CA SER A 589 -15.40 -3.79 -26.46
C SER A 589 -16.67 -3.17 -27.02
N LEU A 590 -16.54 -2.25 -27.98
CA LEU A 590 -17.65 -1.64 -28.72
C LEU A 590 -18.40 -2.62 -29.60
N SER A 591 -17.76 -3.71 -30.05
CA SER A 591 -18.44 -4.75 -30.83
C SER A 591 -19.51 -5.53 -30.04
N ARG A 592 -19.48 -5.48 -28.70
CA ARG A 592 -20.44 -6.17 -27.84
C ARG A 592 -21.78 -5.47 -27.85
N GLU A 593 -22.85 -6.21 -28.14
CA GLU A 593 -24.19 -5.67 -28.41
C GLU A 593 -24.68 -4.59 -27.40
N LYS A 594 -24.49 -4.82 -26.10
CA LYS A 594 -24.92 -3.87 -25.05
C LYS A 594 -24.15 -2.56 -25.10
N ILE A 595 -22.83 -2.62 -25.25
CA ILE A 595 -21.96 -1.43 -25.31
C ILE A 595 -22.14 -0.73 -26.65
N LYS A 596 -22.25 -1.51 -27.73
CA LYS A 596 -22.53 -1.01 -29.08
C LYS A 596 -23.75 -0.11 -29.13
N LYS A 597 -24.87 -0.54 -28.51
CA LYS A 597 -26.11 0.26 -28.45
C LYS A 597 -25.91 1.62 -27.77
N LEU A 598 -25.09 1.67 -26.72
CA LEU A 598 -24.75 2.93 -26.03
C LEU A 598 -23.83 3.82 -26.87
N TRP A 599 -22.85 3.22 -27.54
CA TRP A 599 -21.93 3.94 -28.42
C TRP A 599 -22.63 4.54 -29.64
N ASP A 600 -23.44 3.73 -30.33
CA ASP A 600 -24.15 4.09 -31.56
C ASP A 600 -25.25 5.15 -31.36
N CYS A 601 -25.66 5.39 -30.11
CA CYS A 601 -26.64 6.40 -29.77
C CYS A 601 -26.00 7.80 -29.85
N THR A 602 -26.45 8.59 -30.83
CA THR A 602 -25.98 9.97 -31.02
C THR A 602 -26.75 10.97 -30.16
N THR A 603 -27.97 10.63 -29.73
CA THR A 603 -28.81 11.52 -28.91
C THR A 603 -29.74 10.70 -27.98
N PRO A 604 -29.54 10.72 -26.64
CA PRO A 604 -28.42 11.31 -25.93
C PRO A 604 -27.13 10.50 -26.17
N ARG A 605 -25.98 11.19 -26.18
CA ARG A 605 -24.66 10.57 -26.30
C ARG A 605 -24.30 9.90 -24.96
N TRP A 606 -24.47 8.59 -24.86
CA TRP A 606 -24.25 7.87 -23.59
C TRP A 606 -22.78 7.69 -23.24
N ILE A 607 -21.94 7.41 -24.24
CA ILE A 607 -20.49 7.30 -24.09
C ILE A 607 -19.89 8.50 -24.79
N GLU A 608 -19.19 9.38 -24.08
CA GLU A 608 -18.61 10.60 -24.67
C GLU A 608 -17.49 10.25 -25.66
N GLY A 609 -16.69 9.22 -25.33
CA GLY A 609 -15.71 8.63 -26.23
C GLY A 609 -14.28 8.81 -25.75
N LEU A 610 -13.38 9.19 -26.65
CA LEU A 610 -11.97 9.38 -26.35
C LEU A 610 -11.78 10.82 -25.91
N ILE A 611 -11.94 11.04 -24.61
CA ILE A 611 -11.66 12.33 -23.98
C ILE A 611 -10.68 12.13 -22.84
N THR A 612 -9.81 13.13 -22.66
CA THR A 612 -8.85 13.24 -21.57
C THR A 612 -9.55 13.38 -20.22
N ILE A 613 -8.79 13.21 -19.14
CA ILE A 613 -9.29 13.45 -17.78
C ILE A 613 -9.77 14.91 -17.64
N GLU A 614 -8.98 15.85 -18.16
CA GLU A 614 -9.28 17.28 -18.10
C GLU A 614 -10.57 17.64 -18.86
N GLU A 615 -10.78 17.08 -20.05
CA GLU A 615 -12.01 17.26 -20.82
C GLU A 615 -13.22 16.67 -20.09
N ALA A 616 -13.07 15.51 -19.43
CA ALA A 616 -14.14 14.90 -18.65
C ALA A 616 -14.51 15.73 -17.41
N GLU A 617 -13.51 16.26 -16.69
CA GLU A 617 -13.73 17.18 -15.58
C GLU A 617 -14.41 18.47 -16.04
N ASN A 618 -13.98 19.04 -17.16
CA ASN A 618 -14.60 20.22 -17.75
C ASN A 618 -16.06 19.96 -18.16
N ALA A 619 -16.37 18.78 -18.69
CA ALA A 619 -17.74 18.39 -19.01
C ALA A 619 -18.65 18.25 -17.77
N LEU A 620 -18.08 18.04 -16.59
CA LEU A 620 -18.78 17.98 -15.30
C LEU A 620 -18.88 19.34 -14.58
N ARG A 621 -18.28 20.40 -15.13
CA ARG A 621 -18.40 21.77 -14.63
C ARG A 621 -19.59 22.48 -15.31
N SER A 622 -20.35 23.25 -14.54
CA SER A 622 -21.42 24.14 -15.03
C SER A 622 -20.90 25.58 -15.23
N SER A 623 -19.87 25.97 -14.49
CA SER A 623 -19.05 27.16 -14.70
C SER A 623 -17.63 26.93 -14.16
N ARG A 624 -16.72 27.91 -14.28
CA ARG A 624 -15.31 27.77 -13.84
C ARG A 624 -15.18 27.41 -12.35
N GLU A 625 -16.19 27.70 -11.54
CA GLU A 625 -16.20 27.50 -10.09
C GLU A 625 -17.33 26.56 -9.61
N LEU A 626 -18.29 26.23 -10.47
CA LEU A 626 -19.47 25.45 -10.10
C LEU A 626 -19.48 24.09 -10.80
N LEU A 627 -19.60 23.01 -10.02
CA LEU A 627 -19.81 21.66 -10.54
C LEU A 627 -21.29 21.47 -10.92
N LYS A 628 -21.56 20.49 -11.79
CA LYS A 628 -22.92 19.99 -12.03
C LYS A 628 -23.46 19.28 -10.78
N GLU A 629 -24.77 19.04 -10.75
CA GLU A 629 -25.44 18.41 -9.62
C GLU A 629 -24.79 17.06 -9.24
N PRO A 630 -24.63 16.76 -7.94
CA PRO A 630 -24.10 15.49 -7.47
C PRO A 630 -24.85 14.30 -8.08
N GLY A 631 -24.10 13.30 -8.55
CA GLY A 631 -24.63 12.18 -9.31
C GLY A 631 -24.57 12.34 -10.83
N THR A 632 -24.17 13.51 -11.34
CA THR A 632 -23.83 13.68 -12.76
C THR A 632 -22.54 12.92 -13.10
N PHE A 633 -22.54 12.13 -14.17
CA PHE A 633 -21.38 11.34 -14.59
C PHE A 633 -21.14 11.42 -16.10
N VAL A 634 -19.92 11.08 -16.51
CA VAL A 634 -19.49 10.98 -17.92
C VAL A 634 -18.90 9.59 -18.12
N LEU A 635 -19.35 8.87 -19.15
CA LEU A 635 -18.72 7.60 -19.57
C LEU A 635 -17.70 7.89 -20.66
N ARG A 636 -16.44 7.47 -20.44
CA ARG A 636 -15.34 7.65 -21.39
C ARG A 636 -14.43 6.42 -21.42
N PHE A 637 -13.61 6.32 -22.46
CA PHE A 637 -12.50 5.36 -22.46
C PHE A 637 -11.30 5.94 -21.70
N PRO A 638 -10.64 5.15 -20.83
CA PRO A 638 -9.46 5.61 -20.11
C PRO A 638 -8.29 5.79 -21.08
N THR A 639 -7.73 7.00 -21.14
CA THR A 639 -6.62 7.39 -22.04
C THR A 639 -5.23 7.07 -21.48
N THR A 640 -5.15 6.43 -20.31
CA THR A 640 -3.94 6.10 -19.55
C THR A 640 -3.67 4.60 -19.50
#